data_AF-A0A2E3RMX4-F1
#
_entry.id   AF-A0A2E3RMX4-F1
#
_cell.length_a   1.000
_cell.length_b   1.000
_cell.length_c   1.000
_cell.angle_alpha   90.00
_cell.angle_beta   90.00
_cell.angle_gamma   90.00
#
_symmetry.space_group_name_H-M   'P 1'
#
loop_
_entity.id
_entity.type
_entity.pdbx_description
1 polymer ?
#
loop_
_entity_poly.entity_id
_entity_poly.type
_entity_poly.pdbx_seq_one_letter_code
_entity_poly.pdbx_strand_id
1 'polypeptide(L)'
;MIRLACMISLVFPAWLVVHEASAQQGDIQLDYQLRDTRAETRRATLLKHHPVLEWGPWFLAGPFDNTGMDKHDIVYQPELGFDGDAVMTGKGGQEVRWRKLEHVDWDKIGLTVFSEHDDNNHAIAYLWREVVAPADMRYRIECGSDDGLKIWVNGVTVVDADLYRGMNVSDHQVFLPLKKGVNTILVKVTQGEGGWEFQMRPLIDERLLARLEYLLDRDFPTSEESRHYRIIGLMEPRGMVMEVGGIDILPDGRPVLCTRRGDVYIIEGAYEEPPDRLRYTLFASGLHEPLGLHVDEDGSLLLVQRGELTRLRDLDGDDRADQFETITDEWGLSGNYHEFAYGPEVDGDGRLWVTLNLGFCGSLGKSIVPWRGWAIIVGPDGSITPVCGGLRSPNGIGVNAAGDMFFTDNQGDYVGTCKLSHMEPGDFHGHPGGNNWYPKAGMEMPSGPTSFKPPAIWFPYGRMGQSASDIELDVTEGRFGPFSNQLFVGDQTNATVMRVFLEKVEGVDAAGRYRDGFYQGACFPFLEGFDSGVNRLAFAPDGSLIVGCTNRGWGSLGIRPWGVQRVVHTGVTPFEIERVEARPDGFVLRFTEPVDPATASDPDSYDVERFTYHLWERYGSPEVDTTELSIRDVKVFPGGTGVRLRVRDMKPGYVHAIEAAGLRNQDGKPLLHPEAYYTLSVIPTDE
;
A
#
# COMPACT_ATOMS: atom_id res chain seq x y z
N MET A 1 49.60 49.43 40.40
CA MET A 1 48.58 48.87 39.49
C MET A 1 48.12 47.55 40.07
N ILE A 2 46.80 47.47 40.26
CA ILE A 2 46.10 46.56 41.18
C ILE A 2 45.93 45.18 40.53
N ARG A 3 46.27 44.12 41.28
CA ARG A 3 45.59 42.82 41.20
C ARG A 3 45.00 42.56 42.58
N LEU A 4 43.68 42.64 42.68
CA LEU A 4 42.92 42.21 43.84
C LEU A 4 41.96 41.11 43.37
N ALA A 5 42.13 39.93 43.94
CA ALA A 5 41.17 38.84 43.84
C ALA A 5 39.97 39.17 44.74
N CYS A 6 38.76 38.95 44.24
CA CYS A 6 37.54 38.95 45.05
C CYS A 6 36.71 37.72 44.70
N MET A 7 36.49 36.88 45.71
CA MET A 7 35.56 35.76 45.73
C MET A 7 34.12 36.27 45.61
N ILE A 8 33.29 35.60 44.82
CA ILE A 8 31.83 35.61 44.98
C ILE A 8 31.38 34.16 45.09
N SER A 9 30.87 33.82 46.28
CA SER A 9 30.19 32.57 46.59
C SER A 9 28.83 32.54 45.89
N LEU A 10 28.57 31.51 45.08
CA LEU A 10 27.24 31.14 44.62
C LEU A 10 26.82 29.86 45.33
N VAL A 11 25.85 30.01 46.23
CA VAL A 11 25.14 28.92 46.89
C VAL A 11 24.16 28.32 45.86
N PHE A 12 24.39 27.08 45.45
CA PHE A 12 23.40 26.29 44.70
C PHE A 12 22.33 25.79 45.68
N PRO A 13 21.02 26.00 45.43
CA PRO A 13 19.98 25.30 46.16
C PRO A 13 19.99 23.82 45.75
N ALA A 14 19.83 22.95 46.75
CA ALA A 14 19.67 21.52 46.56
C ALA A 14 18.48 21.24 45.64
N TRP A 15 18.75 20.66 44.47
CA TRP A 15 17.72 20.14 43.58
C TRP A 15 17.06 18.93 44.26
N LEU A 16 15.73 19.02 44.42
CA LEU A 16 14.86 17.87 44.65
C LEU A 16 15.15 16.84 43.56
N VAL A 17 15.55 15.63 43.95
CA VAL A 17 15.57 14.48 43.04
C VAL A 17 14.12 14.17 42.68
N VAL A 18 13.65 14.74 41.58
CA VAL A 18 12.42 14.29 40.93
C VAL A 18 12.80 13.00 40.21
N HIS A 19 12.12 11.89 40.56
CA HIS A 19 12.22 10.66 39.79
C HIS A 19 11.77 10.93 38.35
N GLU A 20 12.73 11.13 37.46
CA GLU A 20 12.51 10.93 36.04
C GLU A 20 12.26 9.45 35.83
N ALA A 21 11.01 9.08 35.57
CA ALA A 21 10.72 7.85 34.85
C ALA A 21 11.21 8.08 33.41
N SER A 22 12.50 7.91 33.18
CA SER A 22 12.98 7.69 31.82
C SER A 22 12.34 6.39 31.34
N ALA A 23 11.68 6.43 30.18
CA ALA A 23 11.32 5.21 29.47
C ALA A 23 12.64 4.47 29.25
N GLN A 24 12.83 3.38 30.01
CA GLN A 24 14.01 2.55 29.90
C GLN A 24 14.11 2.04 28.47
N GLN A 25 15.26 2.27 27.86
CA GLN A 25 15.70 1.70 26.59
C GLN A 25 16.07 0.21 26.79
N GLY A 26 15.17 -0.54 27.45
CA GLY A 26 15.24 -1.99 27.68
C GLY A 26 14.01 -2.65 27.08
N ASP A 27 14.06 -3.97 26.89
CA ASP A 27 12.91 -4.79 26.46
C ASP A 27 11.66 -4.49 27.31
N ILE A 28 10.78 -3.62 26.83
CA ILE A 28 9.48 -3.41 27.48
C ILE A 28 8.63 -4.62 27.10
N GLN A 29 8.47 -5.56 28.04
CA GLN A 29 7.54 -6.66 27.87
C GLN A 29 6.10 -6.14 27.91
N LEU A 30 5.31 -6.44 26.86
CA LEU A 30 3.90 -6.09 26.82
C LEU A 30 3.08 -7.07 27.68
N ASP A 31 2.60 -6.63 28.83
CA ASP A 31 1.57 -7.31 29.61
C ASP A 31 0.21 -7.21 28.90
N TYR A 32 -0.04 -8.09 27.93
CA TYR A 32 -1.25 -8.13 27.09
C TYR A 32 -2.47 -8.65 27.87
N GLN A 33 -3.54 -7.85 27.91
CA GLN A 33 -4.72 -8.09 28.74
C GLN A 33 -5.95 -8.41 27.88
N LEU A 34 -6.03 -9.64 27.37
CA LEU A 34 -7.15 -10.10 26.52
C LEU A 34 -8.52 -9.96 27.22
N ARG A 35 -9.49 -9.41 26.49
CA ARG A 35 -10.91 -9.22 26.85
C ARG A 35 -11.80 -9.74 25.74
N ASP A 36 -13.11 -9.58 25.88
CA ASP A 36 -14.09 -10.10 24.92
C ASP A 36 -14.07 -9.33 23.58
N THR A 37 -13.64 -8.07 23.61
CA THR A 37 -13.55 -7.21 22.42
C THR A 37 -12.15 -6.65 22.19
N ARG A 38 -11.86 -6.31 20.92
CA ARG A 38 -10.62 -5.60 20.54
C ARG A 38 -10.41 -4.33 21.35
N ALA A 39 -11.45 -3.50 21.46
CA ALA A 39 -11.39 -2.21 22.14
C ALA A 39 -11.11 -2.36 23.65
N GLU A 40 -11.80 -3.29 24.32
CA GLU A 40 -11.57 -3.56 25.75
C GLU A 40 -10.18 -4.15 25.99
N THR A 41 -9.69 -5.03 25.10
CA THR A 41 -8.34 -5.61 25.17
C THR A 41 -7.28 -4.54 25.03
N ARG A 42 -7.41 -3.68 24.01
CA ARG A 42 -6.52 -2.54 23.78
C ARG A 42 -6.45 -1.63 25.00
N ARG A 43 -7.62 -1.21 25.50
CA ARG A 43 -7.73 -0.35 26.69
C ARG A 43 -7.11 -1.00 27.93
N ALA A 44 -7.46 -2.25 28.23
CA ALA A 44 -6.97 -2.97 29.40
C ALA A 44 -5.44 -3.14 29.36
N THR A 45 -4.89 -3.39 28.17
CA THR A 45 -3.44 -3.54 27.97
C THR A 45 -2.72 -2.21 28.17
N LEU A 46 -3.17 -1.13 27.51
CA LEU A 46 -2.53 0.18 27.65
C LEU A 46 -2.55 0.71 29.10
N LEU A 47 -3.59 0.41 29.87
CA LEU A 47 -3.69 0.77 31.29
C LEU A 47 -2.62 0.11 32.17
N LYS A 48 -1.96 -0.96 31.73
CA LYS A 48 -0.84 -1.60 32.47
C LYS A 48 0.49 -0.89 32.28
N HIS A 49 0.67 -0.21 31.14
CA HIS A 49 1.95 0.36 30.73
C HIS A 49 2.08 1.85 30.98
N HIS A 50 1.02 2.48 31.47
CA HIS A 50 1.03 3.90 31.85
C HIS A 50 0.70 4.11 33.32
N PRO A 51 1.25 5.17 33.94
CA PRO A 51 0.81 5.62 35.25
C PRO A 51 -0.71 5.73 35.29
N VAL A 52 -1.32 5.12 36.31
CA VAL A 52 -2.77 5.17 36.54
C VAL A 52 -3.15 6.61 36.88
N LEU A 53 -3.56 7.35 35.85
CA LEU A 53 -4.27 8.60 35.95
C LEU A 53 -5.76 8.29 35.81
N GLU A 54 -6.60 8.93 36.63
CA GLU A 54 -8.05 8.83 36.45
C GLU A 54 -8.50 9.95 35.53
N TRP A 55 -8.93 9.59 34.32
CA TRP A 55 -9.33 10.55 33.30
C TRP A 55 -10.85 10.78 33.35
N GLY A 56 -11.26 12.01 33.65
CA GLY A 56 -12.66 12.45 33.61
C GLY A 56 -13.15 12.63 32.16
N PRO A 57 -14.46 12.66 31.88
CA PRO A 57 -14.97 12.72 30.51
C PRO A 57 -14.56 14.01 29.78
N TRP A 58 -14.55 13.95 28.45
CA TRP A 58 -14.41 15.14 27.61
C TRP A 58 -15.72 15.94 27.55
N PHE A 59 -15.59 17.26 27.59
CA PHE A 59 -16.63 18.22 27.29
C PHE A 59 -16.22 19.04 26.07
N LEU A 60 -17.17 19.33 25.18
CA LEU A 60 -16.98 20.12 23.97
C LEU A 60 -17.82 21.39 24.04
N ALA A 61 -17.24 22.53 23.67
CA ALA A 61 -17.95 23.78 23.41
C ALA A 61 -17.51 24.36 22.06
N GLY A 62 -18.47 24.75 21.24
CA GLY A 62 -18.27 25.36 19.94
C GLY A 62 -19.59 25.41 19.16
N PRO A 63 -19.56 26.00 17.95
CA PRO A 63 -18.41 26.61 17.32
C PRO A 63 -18.23 28.07 17.73
N PHE A 64 -16.99 28.51 17.87
CA PHE A 64 -16.62 29.92 17.94
C PHE A 64 -16.04 30.38 16.60
N ASP A 65 -15.98 31.69 16.40
CA ASP A 65 -15.59 32.25 15.12
C ASP A 65 -14.06 32.16 14.89
N ASN A 66 -13.64 31.66 13.72
CA ASN A 66 -12.27 31.74 13.21
C ASN A 66 -12.20 32.40 11.82
N THR A 67 -13.21 33.19 11.45
CA THR A 67 -13.24 33.88 10.15
C THR A 67 -11.97 34.68 9.92
N GLY A 68 -11.29 34.44 8.80
CA GLY A 68 -10.03 35.12 8.47
C GLY A 68 -8.78 34.39 8.93
N MET A 69 -8.92 33.27 9.65
CA MET A 69 -7.80 32.39 10.00
C MET A 69 -6.72 33.11 10.83
N ASP A 70 -7.16 34.05 11.68
CA ASP A 70 -6.31 34.92 12.50
C ASP A 70 -6.77 35.02 13.96
N LYS A 71 -7.70 34.12 14.38
CA LYS A 71 -8.33 34.17 15.71
C LYS A 71 -7.77 33.16 16.71
N HIS A 72 -6.64 32.56 16.39
CA HIS A 72 -5.93 31.64 17.30
C HIS A 72 -5.62 32.30 18.66
N ASP A 73 -5.25 33.58 18.66
CA ASP A 73 -4.96 34.33 19.88
C ASP A 73 -6.18 35.06 20.50
N ILE A 74 -7.36 34.96 19.89
CA ILE A 74 -8.58 35.57 20.44
C ILE A 74 -9.11 34.73 21.59
N VAL A 75 -9.22 35.37 22.75
CA VAL A 75 -9.73 34.76 23.99
C VAL A 75 -11.25 34.68 23.96
N TYR A 76 -11.77 33.45 23.99
CA TYR A 76 -13.20 33.19 24.22
C TYR A 76 -13.47 32.77 25.67
N GLN A 77 -14.74 32.76 26.06
CA GLN A 77 -15.17 32.42 27.43
C GLN A 77 -14.57 31.09 27.96
N PRO A 78 -14.46 30.00 27.17
CA PRO A 78 -13.83 28.76 27.62
C PRO A 78 -12.40 28.91 28.18
N GLU A 79 -11.62 29.88 27.68
CA GLU A 79 -10.26 30.15 28.15
C GLU A 79 -10.22 30.83 29.53
N LEU A 80 -11.32 31.43 29.96
CA LEU A 80 -11.43 32.13 31.26
C LEU A 80 -11.79 31.19 32.41
N GLY A 81 -12.26 29.97 32.11
CA GLY A 81 -12.60 28.96 33.10
C GLY A 81 -13.74 28.06 32.65
N PHE A 82 -13.73 26.82 33.13
CA PHE A 82 -14.81 25.87 32.89
C PHE A 82 -15.99 26.14 33.83
N ASP A 83 -17.16 26.35 33.24
CA ASP A 83 -18.46 26.38 33.90
C ASP A 83 -19.43 25.60 33.01
N GLY A 84 -19.81 24.40 33.44
CA GLY A 84 -20.63 23.48 32.67
C GLY A 84 -22.03 24.01 32.34
N ASP A 85 -22.52 25.00 33.10
CA ASP A 85 -23.83 25.62 32.89
C ASP A 85 -23.74 26.94 32.11
N ALA A 86 -22.52 27.37 31.73
CA ALA A 86 -22.30 28.62 31.02
C ALA A 86 -23.00 28.64 29.66
N VAL A 87 -23.59 29.80 29.37
CA VAL A 87 -24.18 30.15 28.08
C VAL A 87 -23.26 31.15 27.40
N MET A 88 -22.74 30.76 26.24
CA MET A 88 -21.70 31.51 25.52
C MET A 88 -22.20 31.98 24.16
N THR A 89 -21.64 33.09 23.67
CA THR A 89 -21.88 33.54 22.29
C THR A 89 -20.83 32.91 21.37
N GLY A 90 -21.29 32.03 20.48
CA GLY A 90 -20.50 31.36 19.46
C GLY A 90 -20.49 32.09 18.11
N LYS A 91 -20.04 31.37 17.08
CA LYS A 91 -19.97 31.84 15.70
C LYS A 91 -21.35 32.29 15.21
N GLY A 92 -21.39 33.41 14.48
CA GLY A 92 -22.65 33.98 13.98
C GLY A 92 -23.61 34.47 15.08
N GLY A 93 -23.16 34.58 16.33
CA GLY A 93 -23.99 34.98 17.46
C GLY A 93 -24.82 33.85 18.08
N GLN A 94 -24.58 32.59 17.69
CA GLN A 94 -25.31 31.44 18.21
C GLN A 94 -25.06 31.19 19.70
N GLU A 95 -26.02 30.56 20.37
CA GLU A 95 -25.84 30.11 21.76
C GLU A 95 -24.99 28.84 21.80
N VAL A 96 -23.88 28.85 22.53
CA VAL A 96 -22.99 27.70 22.72
C VAL A 96 -23.00 27.30 24.20
N ARG A 97 -23.02 25.99 24.45
CA ARG A 97 -22.91 25.37 25.78
C ARG A 97 -21.90 24.23 25.75
N TRP A 98 -21.35 23.89 26.90
CA TRP A 98 -20.60 22.66 27.05
C TRP A 98 -21.52 21.45 26.90
N ARG A 99 -21.10 20.47 26.11
CA ARG A 99 -21.74 19.15 26.01
C ARG A 99 -20.74 18.06 26.34
N LYS A 100 -21.16 17.08 27.11
CA LYS A 100 -20.35 15.88 27.37
C LYS A 100 -20.22 15.06 26.09
N LEU A 101 -19.00 14.62 25.79
CA LEU A 101 -18.73 13.68 24.70
C LEU A 101 -18.68 12.25 25.23
N GLU A 102 -19.35 11.34 24.55
CA GLU A 102 -19.06 9.92 24.66
C GLU A 102 -17.92 9.61 23.69
N HIS A 103 -16.73 9.34 24.24
CA HIS A 103 -15.51 9.15 23.47
C HIS A 103 -14.61 8.14 24.16
N VAL A 104 -13.92 7.32 23.37
CA VAL A 104 -12.94 6.35 23.84
C VAL A 104 -11.62 7.07 24.05
N ASP A 105 -11.12 7.10 25.28
CA ASP A 105 -9.84 7.71 25.59
C ASP A 105 -8.76 7.31 24.59
N TRP A 106 -7.95 8.29 24.17
CA TRP A 106 -6.78 8.15 23.29
C TRP A 106 -7.07 8.02 21.80
N ASP A 107 -8.31 7.75 21.39
CA ASP A 107 -8.69 7.78 19.98
C ASP A 107 -8.84 9.23 19.48
N LYS A 108 -8.96 9.40 18.15
CA LYS A 108 -9.21 10.71 17.56
C LYS A 108 -10.61 11.22 17.93
N ILE A 109 -10.73 12.52 18.18
CA ILE A 109 -11.99 13.23 18.39
C ILE A 109 -12.29 14.00 17.11
N GLY A 110 -13.34 13.60 16.39
CA GLY A 110 -13.88 14.36 15.27
C GLY A 110 -14.64 15.59 15.77
N LEU A 111 -14.32 16.76 15.22
CA LEU A 111 -14.88 18.06 15.60
C LEU A 111 -15.87 18.62 14.56
N THR A 112 -16.04 17.95 13.42
CA THR A 112 -17.10 18.20 12.43
C THR A 112 -18.47 17.69 12.95
N VAL A 113 -18.94 18.28 14.05
CA VAL A 113 -20.09 17.82 14.83
C VAL A 113 -21.17 18.88 15.02
N PHE A 114 -21.11 19.95 14.22
CA PHE A 114 -22.12 21.02 14.18
C PHE A 114 -23.02 20.83 12.96
N SER A 115 -24.32 21.12 13.09
CA SER A 115 -25.31 20.75 12.09
C SER A 115 -25.20 21.52 10.77
N GLU A 116 -24.79 22.78 10.83
CA GLU A 116 -24.63 23.62 9.65
C GLU A 116 -23.22 23.46 9.07
N HIS A 117 -23.10 23.38 7.75
CA HIS A 117 -21.81 23.22 7.09
C HIS A 117 -20.84 24.37 7.47
N ASP A 118 -21.34 25.61 7.46
CA ASP A 118 -20.56 26.81 7.77
C ASP A 118 -20.09 26.88 9.23
N ASP A 119 -20.73 26.14 10.14
CA ASP A 119 -20.34 26.04 11.55
C ASP A 119 -19.14 25.11 11.77
N ASN A 120 -18.79 24.30 10.76
CA ASN A 120 -17.63 23.40 10.80
C ASN A 120 -16.42 23.92 10.00
N ASN A 121 -16.54 25.07 9.34
CA ASN A 121 -15.46 25.74 8.62
C ASN A 121 -15.15 27.07 9.31
N HIS A 122 -13.92 27.58 9.23
CA HIS A 122 -13.51 28.87 9.80
C HIS A 122 -14.03 29.03 11.23
N ALA A 123 -13.82 28.00 12.05
CA ALA A 123 -14.40 27.85 13.38
C ALA A 123 -13.37 27.44 14.43
N ILE A 124 -13.74 27.54 15.71
CA ILE A 124 -12.94 27.08 16.84
C ILE A 124 -13.80 26.20 17.74
N ALA A 125 -13.23 25.09 18.20
CA ALA A 125 -13.81 24.21 19.19
C ALA A 125 -12.91 24.15 20.43
N TYR A 126 -13.53 24.08 21.60
CA TYR A 126 -12.84 23.87 22.87
C TYR A 126 -13.18 22.50 23.43
N LEU A 127 -12.18 21.77 23.89
CA LEU A 127 -12.35 20.55 24.65
C LEU A 127 -11.84 20.75 26.07
N TRP A 128 -12.55 20.20 27.05
CA TRP A 128 -12.16 20.28 28.45
C TRP A 128 -12.33 18.94 29.16
N ARG A 129 -11.41 18.62 30.08
CA ARG A 129 -11.57 17.48 31.01
C ARG A 129 -10.77 17.66 32.29
N GLU A 130 -11.08 16.84 33.29
CA GLU A 130 -10.25 16.64 34.49
C GLU A 130 -9.37 15.39 34.37
N VAL A 131 -8.24 15.42 35.07
CA VAL A 131 -7.38 14.26 35.30
C VAL A 131 -6.88 14.23 36.74
N VAL A 132 -7.03 13.09 37.42
CA VAL A 132 -6.56 12.89 38.79
C VAL A 132 -5.19 12.23 38.77
N ALA A 133 -4.19 12.91 39.33
CA ALA A 133 -2.83 12.40 39.44
C ALA A 133 -2.51 11.93 40.87
N PRO A 134 -1.87 10.76 41.05
CA PRO A 134 -1.56 10.20 42.38
C PRO A 134 -0.44 10.95 43.11
N ALA A 135 0.39 11.69 42.38
CA ALA A 135 1.51 12.49 42.89
C ALA A 135 1.79 13.66 41.95
N ASP A 136 2.62 14.61 42.40
CA ASP A 136 3.23 15.60 41.51
C ASP A 136 4.12 14.86 40.49
N MET A 137 3.84 15.06 39.19
CA MET A 137 4.51 14.32 38.13
C MET A 137 4.52 15.08 36.81
N ARG A 138 5.48 14.73 35.95
CA ARG A 138 5.50 15.16 34.54
C ARG A 138 5.02 13.99 33.69
N TYR A 139 3.82 14.08 33.15
CA TYR A 139 3.24 13.00 32.34
C TYR A 139 3.45 13.30 30.86
N ARG A 140 4.20 12.43 30.17
CA ARG A 140 4.53 12.65 28.76
C ARG A 140 3.38 12.20 27.87
N ILE A 141 2.96 13.08 26.97
CA ILE A 141 1.93 12.81 25.96
C ILE A 141 2.47 13.12 24.58
N GLU A 142 1.76 12.59 23.59
CA GLU A 142 1.76 13.13 22.24
C GLU A 142 0.36 13.65 21.88
N CYS A 143 0.31 14.71 21.09
CA CYS A 143 -0.93 15.32 20.65
C CYS A 143 -0.78 16.05 19.31
N GLY A 144 -1.93 16.18 18.63
CA GLY A 144 -2.04 16.91 17.37
C GLY A 144 -3.49 17.23 17.03
N SER A 145 -3.65 18.01 15.97
CA SER A 145 -4.94 18.43 15.44
C SER A 145 -4.87 18.61 13.93
N ASP A 146 -6.02 18.53 13.28
CA ASP A 146 -6.25 19.21 12.02
C ASP A 146 -6.35 20.71 12.32
N ASP A 147 -5.53 21.51 11.64
CA ASP A 147 -5.23 22.92 11.89
C ASP A 147 -4.67 23.24 13.30
N GLY A 148 -4.94 24.45 13.82
CA GLY A 148 -4.21 25.01 14.96
C GLY A 148 -4.59 24.41 16.30
N LEU A 149 -3.61 24.31 17.21
CA LEU A 149 -3.73 23.66 18.51
C LEU A 149 -3.21 24.55 19.63
N LYS A 150 -3.99 24.67 20.70
CA LYS A 150 -3.53 25.23 21.98
C LYS A 150 -3.99 24.37 23.13
N ILE A 151 -3.10 24.05 24.06
CA ILE A 151 -3.43 23.21 25.22
C ILE A 151 -2.94 23.90 26.49
N TRP A 152 -3.81 23.94 27.50
CA TRP A 152 -3.49 24.40 28.84
C TRP A 152 -3.67 23.27 29.85
N VAL A 153 -2.77 23.21 30.82
CA VAL A 153 -2.86 22.33 32.00
C VAL A 153 -2.84 23.21 33.23
N ASN A 154 -3.91 23.17 34.03
CA ASN A 154 -4.08 24.05 35.20
C ASN A 154 -3.87 25.54 34.85
N GLY A 155 -4.33 25.96 33.66
CA GLY A 155 -4.17 27.32 33.14
C GLY A 155 -2.77 27.64 32.58
N VAL A 156 -1.81 26.71 32.62
CA VAL A 156 -0.48 26.89 32.03
C VAL A 156 -0.46 26.32 30.61
N THR A 157 -0.11 27.14 29.62
CA THR A 157 0.02 26.70 28.22
C THR A 157 1.16 25.69 28.07
N VAL A 158 0.86 24.53 27.48
CA VAL A 158 1.84 23.47 27.18
C VAL A 158 2.02 23.25 25.67
N VAL A 159 1.04 23.64 24.85
CA VAL A 159 1.13 23.67 23.38
C VAL A 159 0.50 24.97 22.90
N ASP A 160 1.15 25.61 21.93
CA ASP A 160 0.63 26.79 21.22
C ASP A 160 1.16 26.74 19.78
N ALA A 161 0.32 26.28 18.85
CA ALA A 161 0.69 26.02 17.47
C ALA A 161 -0.42 26.52 16.53
N ASP A 162 -0.20 27.68 15.92
CA ASP A 162 -1.07 28.24 14.90
C ASP A 162 -0.59 27.78 13.51
N LEU A 163 -0.93 26.54 13.15
CA LEU A 163 -0.50 25.89 11.92
C LEU A 163 -1.71 25.31 11.20
N TYR A 164 -1.74 25.44 9.87
CA TYR A 164 -2.78 24.87 9.01
C TYR A 164 -2.27 23.58 8.38
N ARG A 165 -2.83 22.43 8.77
CA ARG A 165 -2.27 21.09 8.52
C ARG A 165 -3.32 20.01 8.80
N GLY A 166 -3.17 18.82 8.21
CA GLY A 166 -3.99 17.66 8.59
C GLY A 166 -3.61 17.07 9.96
N MET A 167 -4.52 16.27 10.54
CA MET A 167 -4.31 15.64 11.86
C MET A 167 -3.11 14.68 11.88
N ASN A 168 -2.13 14.98 12.73
CA ASN A 168 -1.08 14.04 13.13
C ASN A 168 -0.79 14.11 14.65
N VAL A 169 -1.08 13.04 15.39
CA VAL A 169 -0.91 12.99 16.85
C VAL A 169 0.54 13.14 17.30
N SER A 170 1.49 12.82 16.43
CA SER A 170 2.92 12.86 16.76
C SER A 170 3.55 14.24 16.52
N ASP A 171 2.79 15.23 16.08
CA ASP A 171 3.29 16.57 15.81
C ASP A 171 3.82 17.29 17.07
N HIS A 172 3.22 17.04 18.22
CA HIS A 172 3.67 17.58 19.49
C HIS A 172 3.91 16.46 20.50
N GLN A 173 5.06 16.53 21.19
CA GLN A 173 5.36 15.70 22.34
C GLN A 173 5.67 16.60 23.52
N VAL A 174 4.77 16.65 24.50
CA VAL A 174 4.87 17.56 25.64
C VAL A 174 4.73 16.84 26.96
N PHE A 175 5.17 17.50 28.03
CA PHE A 175 4.91 17.05 29.39
C PHE A 175 3.73 17.80 29.96
N LEU A 176 2.72 17.08 30.45
CA LEU A 176 1.69 17.63 31.31
C LEU A 176 2.27 17.82 32.73
N PRO A 177 2.36 19.06 33.25
CA PRO A 177 2.84 19.32 34.60
C PRO A 177 1.72 19.06 35.62
N LEU A 178 1.50 17.79 35.95
CA LEU A 178 0.42 17.38 36.85
C LEU A 178 0.80 17.57 38.32
N LYS A 179 -0.13 18.08 39.10
CA LYS A 179 -0.08 18.15 40.56
C LYS A 179 -0.86 16.99 41.15
N LYS A 180 -0.46 16.52 42.33
CA LYS A 180 -1.23 15.53 43.08
C LYS A 180 -2.68 16.00 43.25
N GLY A 181 -3.65 15.14 42.91
CA GLY A 181 -5.07 15.46 42.94
C GLY A 181 -5.62 15.83 41.55
N VAL A 182 -6.69 16.61 41.53
CA VAL A 182 -7.41 17.00 40.30
C VAL A 182 -6.60 18.06 39.55
N ASN A 183 -6.44 17.85 38.24
CA ASN A 183 -5.87 18.79 37.29
C ASN A 183 -6.87 19.03 36.17
N THR A 184 -6.83 20.21 35.56
CA THR A 184 -7.68 20.55 34.41
C THR A 184 -6.87 20.61 33.13
N ILE A 185 -7.46 20.13 32.04
CA ILE A 185 -6.92 20.24 30.69
C ILE A 185 -7.95 20.97 29.84
N LEU A 186 -7.53 22.07 29.22
CA LEU A 186 -8.29 22.80 28.21
C LEU A 186 -7.55 22.68 26.88
N VAL A 187 -8.28 22.44 25.81
CA VAL A 187 -7.77 22.37 24.44
C VAL A 187 -8.58 23.34 23.60
N LYS A 188 -7.91 24.08 22.73
CA LYS A 188 -8.50 24.90 21.67
C LYS A 188 -7.99 24.36 20.34
N VAL A 189 -8.92 24.11 19.42
CA VAL A 189 -8.63 23.65 18.07
C VAL A 189 -9.24 24.64 17.09
N THR A 190 -8.42 25.29 16.28
CA THR A 190 -8.89 26.18 15.19
C THR A 190 -9.16 25.35 13.94
N GLN A 191 -9.93 25.90 13.00
CA GLN A 191 -10.28 25.25 11.75
C GLN A 191 -10.39 26.24 10.61
N GLY A 192 -9.92 25.80 9.45
CA GLY A 192 -10.15 26.38 8.14
C GLY A 192 -11.27 25.68 7.38
N GLU A 193 -10.92 24.71 6.55
CA GLU A 193 -11.86 23.95 5.74
C GLU A 193 -11.36 22.50 5.60
N GLY A 194 -12.28 21.54 5.50
CA GLY A 194 -11.93 20.12 5.32
C GLY A 194 -12.09 19.29 6.60
N GLY A 195 -11.09 18.45 6.89
CA GLY A 195 -11.07 17.64 8.11
C GLY A 195 -10.96 18.52 9.35
N TRP A 196 -11.55 18.09 10.48
CA TRP A 196 -11.41 18.79 11.75
C TRP A 196 -11.34 17.80 12.90
N GLU A 197 -10.15 17.58 13.43
CA GLU A 197 -9.88 16.50 14.37
C GLU A 197 -8.88 16.92 15.46
N PHE A 198 -8.93 16.25 16.61
CA PHE A 198 -7.92 16.34 17.67
C PHE A 198 -7.62 14.98 18.27
N GLN A 199 -6.36 14.73 18.62
CA GLN A 199 -5.98 13.55 19.38
C GLN A 199 -4.93 13.91 20.43
N MET A 200 -5.08 13.33 21.62
CA MET A 200 -4.07 13.36 22.68
C MET A 200 -4.01 11.99 23.33
N ARG A 201 -2.80 11.45 23.49
CA ARG A 201 -2.57 10.17 24.15
C ARG A 201 -1.25 10.15 24.93
N PRO A 202 -1.06 9.23 25.89
CA PRO A 202 0.23 9.05 26.52
C PRO A 202 1.27 8.76 25.44
N LEU A 203 2.51 9.23 25.62
CA LEU A 203 3.57 8.80 24.71
C LEU A 203 3.86 7.32 24.99
N ILE A 204 3.30 6.46 24.15
CA ILE A 204 3.53 5.03 24.19
C ILE A 204 4.75 4.74 23.31
N ASP A 205 5.60 3.82 23.76
CA ASP A 205 6.68 3.32 22.92
C ASP A 205 6.11 2.72 21.63
N GLU A 206 6.62 3.14 20.47
CA GLU A 206 6.11 2.73 19.17
C GLU A 206 6.17 1.20 18.99
N ARG A 207 7.20 0.53 19.54
CA ARG A 207 7.31 -0.94 19.49
C ARG A 207 6.25 -1.61 20.35
N LEU A 208 5.92 -1.01 21.51
CA LEU A 208 4.84 -1.50 22.36
C LEU A 208 3.49 -1.41 21.64
N LEU A 209 3.22 -0.28 20.95
CA LEU A 209 2.03 -0.12 20.11
C LEU A 209 2.00 -1.14 18.97
N ALA A 210 3.11 -1.29 18.22
CA ALA A 210 3.19 -2.25 17.12
C ALA A 210 2.93 -3.69 17.61
N ARG A 211 3.53 -4.08 18.75
CA ARG A 211 3.28 -5.37 19.40
C ARG A 211 1.82 -5.52 19.84
N LEU A 212 1.20 -4.47 20.37
CA LEU A 212 -0.20 -4.48 20.76
C LEU A 212 -1.12 -4.66 19.55
N GLU A 213 -0.94 -3.86 18.49
CA GLU A 213 -1.76 -3.97 17.28
C GLU A 213 -1.57 -5.34 16.62
N TYR A 214 -0.34 -5.85 16.54
CA TYR A 214 -0.06 -7.21 16.07
C TYR A 214 -0.88 -8.29 16.81
N LEU A 215 -0.92 -8.23 18.15
CA LEU A 215 -1.68 -9.20 18.96
C LEU A 215 -3.18 -8.99 18.81
N LEU A 216 -3.63 -7.73 18.70
CA LEU A 216 -5.05 -7.42 18.46
C LEU A 216 -5.49 -7.90 17.08
N ASP A 217 -4.67 -7.79 16.03
CA ASP A 217 -5.00 -8.28 14.69
C ASP A 217 -5.06 -9.80 14.63
N ARG A 218 -4.21 -10.48 15.41
CA ARG A 218 -4.26 -11.93 15.58
C ARG A 218 -5.54 -12.39 16.28
N ASP A 219 -5.89 -11.76 17.40
CA ASP A 219 -7.00 -12.22 18.25
C ASP A 219 -8.36 -11.66 17.79
N PHE A 220 -8.35 -10.53 17.10
CA PHE A 220 -9.52 -9.82 16.58
C PHE A 220 -9.28 -9.34 15.13
N PRO A 221 -9.33 -10.27 14.15
CA PRO A 221 -9.29 -9.93 12.72
C PRO A 221 -10.36 -8.88 12.39
N THR A 222 -10.00 -7.87 11.61
CA THR A 222 -10.81 -6.67 11.33
C THR A 222 -11.65 -6.78 10.06
N SER A 223 -11.33 -7.74 9.18
CA SER A 223 -12.05 -8.07 7.95
C SER A 223 -12.13 -9.59 7.75
N GLU A 224 -12.99 -10.04 6.83
CA GLU A 224 -13.01 -11.47 6.47
C GLU A 224 -11.70 -11.91 5.81
N GLU A 225 -11.07 -11.08 4.97
CA GLU A 225 -9.73 -11.35 4.43
C GLU A 225 -8.69 -11.59 5.54
N SER A 226 -8.73 -10.78 6.61
CA SER A 226 -7.75 -10.84 7.71
C SER A 226 -7.82 -12.14 8.52
N ARG A 227 -8.89 -12.93 8.37
CA ARG A 227 -8.98 -14.30 8.92
C ARG A 227 -8.12 -15.30 8.16
N HIS A 228 -7.79 -15.01 6.90
CA HIS A 228 -7.06 -15.87 5.98
C HIS A 228 -5.62 -15.39 5.79
N TYR A 229 -5.41 -14.08 5.68
CA TYR A 229 -4.12 -13.46 5.46
C TYR A 229 -3.93 -12.26 6.40
N ARG A 230 -2.85 -12.25 7.19
CA ARG A 230 -2.50 -11.09 8.03
C ARG A 230 -1.51 -10.20 7.31
N ILE A 231 -1.78 -8.90 7.27
CA ILE A 231 -0.81 -7.89 6.86
C ILE A 231 -0.09 -7.39 8.12
N ILE A 232 1.23 -7.60 8.17
CA ILE A 232 2.07 -7.26 9.32
C ILE A 232 3.03 -6.15 8.91
N GLY A 233 2.98 -5.00 9.59
CA GLY A 233 3.96 -3.93 9.37
C GLY A 233 5.36 -4.30 9.83
N LEU A 234 6.36 -4.10 8.98
CA LEU A 234 7.77 -4.16 9.36
C LEU A 234 8.21 -2.73 9.73
N MET A 235 8.16 -2.42 11.02
CA MET A 235 8.37 -1.08 11.55
C MET A 235 9.81 -0.59 11.30
N GLU A 236 9.92 0.43 10.48
CA GLU A 236 11.15 1.18 10.23
C GLU A 236 11.56 2.09 11.41
N PRO A 237 12.86 2.34 11.62
CA PRO A 237 13.32 3.35 12.57
C PRO A 237 12.79 4.75 12.25
N ARG A 238 12.46 5.54 13.30
CA ARG A 238 11.97 6.91 13.13
C ARG A 238 12.90 7.75 12.24
N GLY A 239 12.30 8.40 11.23
CA GLY A 239 13.01 9.25 10.27
C GLY A 239 13.56 8.51 9.04
N MET A 240 13.50 7.17 9.03
CA MET A 240 13.79 6.38 7.85
C MET A 240 12.61 6.45 6.87
N VAL A 241 12.90 6.71 5.60
CA VAL A 241 11.89 6.86 4.53
C VAL A 241 11.98 5.68 3.59
N MET A 242 11.08 4.72 3.77
CA MET A 242 11.09 3.42 3.07
C MET A 242 10.26 3.44 1.79
N GLU A 243 10.54 4.39 0.89
CA GLU A 243 9.93 4.46 -0.45
C GLU A 243 10.48 3.31 -1.32
N VAL A 244 9.99 2.08 -1.13
CA VAL A 244 10.61 0.88 -1.71
C VAL A 244 10.58 0.88 -3.24
N GLY A 245 11.75 0.69 -3.85
CA GLY A 245 11.97 0.61 -5.29
C GLY A 245 12.33 -0.79 -5.78
N GLY A 246 12.76 -1.70 -4.91
CA GLY A 246 13.10 -3.10 -5.23
C GLY A 246 13.24 -3.92 -3.95
N ILE A 247 12.95 -5.22 -4.04
CA ILE A 247 13.05 -6.18 -2.93
C ILE A 247 13.60 -7.48 -3.50
N ASP A 248 14.46 -8.15 -2.75
CA ASP A 248 14.81 -9.55 -2.96
C ASP A 248 15.26 -10.17 -1.62
N ILE A 249 15.64 -11.45 -1.63
CA ILE A 249 16.04 -12.23 -0.47
C ILE A 249 17.50 -12.66 -0.62
N LEU A 250 18.34 -12.32 0.38
CA LEU A 250 19.73 -12.76 0.42
C LEU A 250 19.82 -14.30 0.59
N PRO A 251 20.96 -14.93 0.24
CA PRO A 251 21.11 -16.38 0.37
C PRO A 251 20.96 -16.92 1.80
N ASP A 252 21.18 -16.08 2.81
CA ASP A 252 20.96 -16.40 4.23
C ASP A 252 19.51 -16.23 4.70
N GLY A 253 18.63 -15.79 3.79
CA GLY A 253 17.21 -15.57 3.99
C GLY A 253 16.82 -14.18 4.45
N ARG A 254 17.76 -13.25 4.71
CA ARG A 254 17.41 -11.88 5.11
C ARG A 254 16.84 -11.09 3.92
N PRO A 255 15.71 -10.36 4.06
CA PRO A 255 15.25 -9.45 3.04
C PRO A 255 16.24 -8.31 2.80
N VAL A 256 16.44 -7.96 1.54
CA VAL A 256 17.17 -6.76 1.11
C VAL A 256 16.26 -5.91 0.23
N LEU A 257 16.28 -4.60 0.42
CA LEU A 257 15.48 -3.69 -0.38
C LEU A 257 16.27 -2.45 -0.77
N CYS A 258 15.91 -1.86 -1.91
CA CYS A 258 16.33 -0.51 -2.27
C CYS A 258 15.18 0.47 -2.13
N THR A 259 15.51 1.73 -1.88
CA THR A 259 14.56 2.84 -1.81
C THR A 259 14.74 3.74 -3.02
N ARG A 260 13.67 4.38 -3.46
CA ARG A 260 13.70 5.42 -4.51
C ARG A 260 14.60 6.61 -4.18
N ARG A 261 15.02 6.74 -2.92
CA ARG A 261 15.97 7.76 -2.45
C ARG A 261 17.43 7.37 -2.65
N GLY A 262 17.70 6.15 -3.08
CA GLY A 262 19.04 5.69 -3.44
C GLY A 262 19.74 4.87 -2.38
N ASP A 263 19.04 4.48 -1.31
CA ASP A 263 19.58 3.65 -0.23
C ASP A 263 19.18 2.19 -0.41
N VAL A 264 20.05 1.28 0.04
CA VAL A 264 19.82 -0.17 0.11
C VAL A 264 19.95 -0.62 1.57
N TYR A 265 18.95 -1.36 2.06
CA TYR A 265 18.89 -1.84 3.44
C TYR A 265 18.71 -3.36 3.48
N ILE A 266 19.42 -4.00 4.39
CA ILE A 266 19.19 -5.40 4.80
C ILE A 266 18.35 -5.38 6.07
N ILE A 267 17.32 -6.24 6.13
CA ILE A 267 16.41 -6.35 7.27
C ILE A 267 16.68 -7.65 8.04
N GLU A 268 16.97 -7.51 9.33
CA GLU A 268 17.00 -8.63 10.27
C GLU A 268 15.75 -8.63 11.16
N GLY A 269 15.30 -9.83 11.54
CA GLY A 269 14.12 -10.00 12.38
C GLY A 269 12.78 -9.88 11.62
N ALA A 270 12.80 -9.81 10.28
CA ALA A 270 11.60 -9.66 9.44
C ALA A 270 10.53 -10.74 9.68
N TYR A 271 10.96 -11.93 10.09
CA TYR A 271 10.12 -13.11 10.31
C TYR A 271 9.78 -13.36 11.78
N GLU A 272 10.19 -12.46 12.69
CA GLU A 272 9.79 -12.56 14.09
C GLU A 272 8.28 -12.26 14.24
N GLU A 273 7.67 -12.89 15.25
CA GLU A 273 6.23 -12.83 15.52
C GLU A 273 6.04 -12.48 17.01
N PRO A 274 5.85 -11.19 17.36
CA PRO A 274 5.83 -9.98 16.52
C PRO A 274 7.20 -9.52 16.00
N PRO A 275 7.27 -8.77 14.88
CA PRO A 275 8.51 -8.24 14.31
C PRO A 275 8.91 -6.89 14.94
N ASP A 276 9.20 -6.86 16.24
CA ASP A 276 9.52 -5.60 16.95
C ASP A 276 10.99 -5.44 17.36
N ARG A 277 11.82 -6.41 16.97
CA ARG A 277 13.29 -6.36 17.09
C ARG A 277 13.98 -6.20 15.74
N LEU A 278 13.29 -5.56 14.80
CA LEU A 278 13.83 -5.30 13.46
C LEU A 278 15.11 -4.47 13.52
N ARG A 279 16.12 -4.89 12.74
CA ARG A 279 17.32 -4.10 12.48
C ARG A 279 17.45 -3.87 10.98
N TYR A 280 17.61 -2.60 10.62
CA TYR A 280 17.90 -2.17 9.26
C TYR A 280 19.38 -1.82 9.17
N THR A 281 20.13 -2.60 8.41
CA THR A 281 21.55 -2.34 8.13
C THR A 281 21.65 -1.62 6.80
N LEU A 282 22.25 -0.42 6.76
CA LEU A 282 22.49 0.30 5.52
C LEU A 282 23.62 -0.36 4.72
N PHE A 283 23.26 -1.07 3.65
CA PHE A 283 24.19 -1.76 2.78
C PHE A 283 24.86 -0.80 1.79
N ALA A 284 24.09 0.08 1.16
CA ALA A 284 24.57 1.06 0.17
C ALA A 284 23.73 2.33 0.17
N SER A 285 24.28 3.43 -0.35
CA SER A 285 23.59 4.72 -0.49
C SER A 285 24.11 5.49 -1.70
N GLY A 286 23.32 6.43 -2.23
CA GLY A 286 23.71 7.32 -3.33
C GLY A 286 23.32 6.85 -4.73
N LEU A 287 22.44 5.86 -4.85
CA LEU A 287 21.93 5.36 -6.13
C LEU A 287 20.85 6.29 -6.71
N HIS A 288 20.77 6.39 -8.03
CA HIS A 288 19.81 7.26 -8.72
C HIS A 288 18.46 6.56 -8.95
N GLU A 289 17.59 6.67 -7.95
CA GLU A 289 16.22 6.15 -7.95
C GLU A 289 16.15 4.69 -8.46
N PRO A 290 16.72 3.74 -7.71
CA PRO A 290 16.68 2.33 -8.08
C PRO A 290 15.23 1.83 -8.05
N LEU A 291 14.82 1.13 -9.09
CA LEU A 291 13.46 0.65 -9.33
C LEU A 291 13.41 -0.85 -9.69
N GLY A 292 14.30 -1.59 -9.05
CA GLY A 292 14.25 -3.02 -8.83
C GLY A 292 15.59 -3.49 -8.28
N LEU A 293 15.63 -4.73 -7.82
CA LEU A 293 16.75 -5.32 -7.10
C LEU A 293 16.70 -6.81 -7.33
N HIS A 294 17.84 -7.41 -7.68
CA HIS A 294 18.00 -8.85 -7.77
C HIS A 294 19.28 -9.28 -7.06
N VAL A 295 19.22 -10.37 -6.30
CA VAL A 295 20.37 -11.03 -5.67
C VAL A 295 20.89 -12.10 -6.63
N ASP A 296 22.07 -11.86 -7.18
CA ASP A 296 22.74 -12.79 -8.10
C ASP A 296 23.25 -14.04 -7.33
N GLU A 297 23.59 -15.11 -8.06
CA GLU A 297 24.00 -16.40 -7.45
C GLU A 297 25.23 -16.28 -6.54
N ASP A 298 26.10 -15.30 -6.78
CA ASP A 298 27.30 -15.02 -5.97
C ASP A 298 27.01 -14.14 -4.73
N GLY A 299 25.75 -13.76 -4.51
CA GLY A 299 25.30 -12.87 -3.43
C GLY A 299 25.47 -11.38 -3.74
N SER A 300 25.95 -11.01 -4.93
CA SER A 300 25.99 -9.61 -5.34
C SER A 300 24.60 -9.06 -5.65
N LEU A 301 24.40 -7.76 -5.44
CA LEU A 301 23.11 -7.12 -5.72
C LEU A 301 23.15 -6.43 -7.08
N LEU A 302 22.21 -6.75 -7.95
CA LEU A 302 21.98 -6.08 -9.23
C LEU A 302 20.82 -5.11 -9.08
N LEU A 303 21.03 -3.84 -9.40
CA LEU A 303 20.00 -2.79 -9.30
C LEU A 303 19.89 -2.01 -10.60
N VAL A 304 18.66 -1.89 -11.11
CA VAL A 304 18.37 -0.94 -12.18
C VAL A 304 18.14 0.43 -11.55
N GLN A 305 19.09 1.32 -11.80
CA GLN A 305 18.93 2.75 -11.61
C GLN A 305 18.29 3.36 -12.86
N ARG A 306 17.89 4.63 -12.75
CA ARG A 306 17.29 5.36 -13.87
C ARG A 306 18.14 5.34 -15.16
N GLY A 307 19.47 5.36 -15.02
CA GLY A 307 20.42 5.45 -16.13
C GLY A 307 21.31 4.23 -16.37
N GLU A 308 21.35 3.26 -15.45
CA GLU A 308 22.29 2.14 -15.54
C GLU A 308 21.81 0.89 -14.77
N LEU A 309 22.35 -0.28 -15.14
CA LEU A 309 22.34 -1.48 -14.32
C LEU A 309 23.66 -1.53 -13.54
N THR A 310 23.58 -1.63 -12.22
CA THR A 310 24.74 -1.61 -11.34
C THR A 310 24.80 -2.87 -10.50
N ARG A 311 25.99 -3.46 -10.38
CA ARG A 311 26.31 -4.54 -9.45
C ARG A 311 26.97 -3.97 -8.20
N LEU A 312 26.46 -4.34 -7.04
CA LEU A 312 27.03 -4.03 -5.73
C LEU A 312 27.61 -5.30 -5.12
N ARG A 313 28.82 -5.21 -4.55
CA ARG A 313 29.47 -6.34 -3.88
C ARG A 313 29.96 -5.94 -2.50
N ASP A 314 29.71 -6.80 -1.53
CA ASP A 314 30.38 -6.84 -0.24
C ASP A 314 31.57 -7.80 -0.37
N LEU A 315 32.78 -7.29 -0.19
CA LEU A 315 34.02 -8.04 -0.43
C LEU A 315 34.62 -8.61 0.87
N ASP A 316 34.16 -8.14 2.03
CA ASP A 316 34.68 -8.56 3.33
C ASP A 316 33.64 -9.16 4.30
N GLY A 317 32.37 -9.16 3.89
CA GLY A 317 31.25 -9.79 4.58
C GLY A 317 30.73 -9.01 5.78
N ASP A 318 30.90 -7.68 5.78
CA ASP A 318 30.45 -6.80 6.87
C ASP A 318 29.03 -6.22 6.67
N ASP A 319 28.28 -6.73 5.68
CA ASP A 319 26.96 -6.26 5.26
C ASP A 319 26.99 -4.82 4.69
N ARG A 320 28.06 -4.46 3.99
CA ARG A 320 28.23 -3.17 3.31
C ARG A 320 28.76 -3.36 1.89
N ALA A 321 28.27 -2.56 0.96
CA ALA A 321 28.83 -2.52 -0.39
C ALA A 321 30.22 -1.84 -0.39
N ASP A 322 31.23 -2.58 -0.84
CA ASP A 322 32.60 -2.09 -1.09
C ASP A 322 32.80 -1.65 -2.54
N GLN A 323 32.10 -2.31 -3.46
CA GLN A 323 32.25 -2.10 -4.90
C GLN A 323 30.91 -1.77 -5.54
N PHE A 324 30.96 -0.77 -6.44
CA PHE A 324 29.88 -0.35 -7.31
C PHE A 324 30.40 -0.48 -8.75
N GLU A 325 29.85 -1.43 -9.49
CA GLU A 325 30.23 -1.74 -10.87
C GLU A 325 29.05 -1.43 -11.80
N THR A 326 29.21 -0.44 -12.67
CA THR A 326 28.27 -0.23 -13.79
C THR A 326 28.43 -1.39 -14.77
N ILE A 327 27.40 -2.23 -14.89
CA ILE A 327 27.34 -3.30 -15.91
C ILE A 327 27.06 -2.67 -17.28
N THR A 328 26.08 -1.78 -17.35
CA THR A 328 25.71 -1.09 -18.59
C THR A 328 24.92 0.19 -18.32
N ASP A 329 25.09 1.20 -19.17
CA ASP A 329 24.37 2.48 -19.19
C ASP A 329 23.84 2.80 -20.60
N GLU A 330 23.74 1.79 -21.47
CA GLU A 330 23.56 1.95 -22.92
C GLU A 330 22.15 2.45 -23.36
N TRP A 331 21.18 2.59 -22.45
CA TRP A 331 19.83 3.05 -22.76
C TRP A 331 19.54 4.54 -22.51
N GLY A 332 20.54 5.31 -22.08
CA GLY A 332 20.52 6.78 -22.08
C GLY A 332 19.42 7.48 -21.27
N LEU A 333 19.57 8.80 -21.07
CA LEU A 333 18.58 9.65 -20.40
C LEU A 333 18.48 11.00 -21.11
N SER A 334 17.26 11.47 -21.36
CA SER A 334 17.03 12.81 -21.89
C SER A 334 16.94 13.87 -20.78
N GLY A 335 16.87 13.44 -19.52
CA GLY A 335 16.53 14.29 -18.38
C GLY A 335 15.01 14.47 -18.17
N ASN A 336 14.17 13.71 -18.89
CA ASN A 336 12.74 13.72 -18.65
C ASN A 336 12.43 13.00 -17.33
N TYR A 337 11.57 13.60 -16.49
CA TYR A 337 11.34 13.09 -15.14
C TYR A 337 10.69 11.71 -15.11
N HIS A 338 10.03 11.27 -16.18
CA HIS A 338 9.26 10.03 -16.23
C HIS A 338 10.01 8.87 -16.92
N GLU A 339 11.28 9.06 -17.30
CA GLU A 339 12.14 8.03 -17.89
C GLU A 339 12.65 7.03 -16.82
N PHE A 340 11.73 6.36 -16.14
CA PHE A 340 12.02 5.26 -15.23
C PHE A 340 12.58 4.04 -15.98
N ALA A 341 13.29 3.19 -15.25
CA ALA A 341 13.77 1.89 -15.70
C ALA A 341 13.46 0.87 -14.59
N TYR A 342 12.88 -0.27 -14.94
CA TYR A 342 12.38 -1.26 -13.98
C TYR A 342 13.08 -2.61 -14.16
N GLY A 343 13.22 -3.35 -13.07
CA GLY A 343 13.99 -4.61 -12.99
C GLY A 343 15.31 -4.47 -12.20
N PRO A 344 16.29 -5.35 -12.38
CA PRO A 344 16.27 -6.43 -13.35
C PRO A 344 15.38 -7.58 -12.87
N GLU A 345 14.84 -8.34 -13.81
CA GLU A 345 14.16 -9.61 -13.53
C GLU A 345 14.80 -10.72 -14.33
N VAL A 346 14.81 -11.94 -13.79
CA VAL A 346 15.45 -13.09 -14.43
C VAL A 346 14.41 -14.02 -15.06
N ASP A 347 14.59 -14.33 -16.35
CA ASP A 347 13.71 -15.30 -17.01
C ASP A 347 14.10 -16.76 -16.76
N GLY A 348 13.31 -17.71 -17.28
CA GLY A 348 13.59 -19.14 -17.12
C GLY A 348 14.91 -19.64 -17.75
N ASP A 349 15.55 -18.82 -18.59
CA ASP A 349 16.85 -19.09 -19.22
C ASP A 349 18.01 -18.39 -18.50
N GLY A 350 17.75 -17.68 -17.39
CA GLY A 350 18.77 -16.95 -16.63
C GLY A 350 19.18 -15.60 -17.25
N ARG A 351 18.36 -15.03 -18.14
CA ARG A 351 18.65 -13.73 -18.79
C ARG A 351 18.05 -12.60 -17.97
N LEU A 352 18.78 -11.48 -17.87
CA LEU A 352 18.35 -10.29 -17.15
C LEU A 352 17.53 -9.37 -18.04
N TRP A 353 16.30 -9.08 -17.64
CA TRP A 353 15.38 -8.21 -18.34
C TRP A 353 15.21 -6.85 -17.64
N VAL A 354 15.05 -5.81 -18.45
CA VAL A 354 14.76 -4.45 -18.00
C VAL A 354 13.67 -3.87 -18.89
N THR A 355 12.66 -3.23 -18.29
CA THR A 355 11.67 -2.44 -19.04
C THR A 355 11.92 -0.95 -18.86
N LEU A 356 11.77 -0.20 -19.95
CA LEU A 356 12.14 1.21 -20.00
C LEU A 356 10.90 2.06 -20.26
N ASN A 357 10.55 2.90 -19.29
CA ASN A 357 9.40 3.79 -19.36
C ASN A 357 9.57 4.84 -20.46
N LEU A 358 8.47 5.28 -21.07
CA LEU A 358 8.48 6.48 -21.91
C LEU A 358 8.71 7.75 -21.10
N GLY A 359 9.31 8.78 -21.70
CA GLY A 359 9.24 10.13 -21.16
C GLY A 359 7.88 10.77 -21.46
N PHE A 360 7.46 11.79 -20.70
CA PHE A 360 6.24 12.54 -20.98
C PHE A 360 6.53 13.93 -21.54
N CYS A 361 5.99 14.21 -22.73
CA CYS A 361 6.15 15.48 -23.43
C CYS A 361 4.78 16.11 -23.67
N GLY A 362 4.25 16.83 -22.67
CA GLY A 362 2.86 17.23 -22.63
C GLY A 362 2.00 16.05 -22.15
N SER A 363 0.91 15.75 -22.86
CA SER A 363 -0.01 14.66 -22.51
C SER A 363 0.32 13.30 -23.14
N LEU A 364 1.39 13.21 -23.94
CA LEU A 364 1.73 12.00 -24.69
C LEU A 364 3.09 11.43 -24.30
N GLY A 365 3.15 10.09 -24.20
CA GLY A 365 4.38 9.33 -24.03
C GLY A 365 5.28 9.42 -25.26
N LYS A 366 6.57 9.69 -25.06
CA LYS A 366 7.56 9.79 -26.14
C LYS A 366 8.89 9.18 -25.77
N SER A 367 9.53 8.59 -26.78
CA SER A 367 10.90 8.10 -26.68
C SER A 367 11.87 9.13 -27.25
N ILE A 368 12.45 9.97 -26.38
CA ILE A 368 13.40 11.03 -26.79
C ILE A 368 14.77 10.43 -27.13
N VAL A 369 15.17 9.41 -26.37
CA VAL A 369 16.40 8.63 -26.57
C VAL A 369 16.04 7.15 -26.70
N PRO A 370 16.82 6.34 -27.44
CA PRO A 370 16.71 4.89 -27.29
C PRO A 370 17.01 4.57 -25.82
N TRP A 371 16.34 3.66 -25.13
CA TRP A 371 15.33 2.70 -25.59
C TRP A 371 13.99 2.87 -24.88
N ARG A 372 13.55 4.12 -24.68
CA ARG A 372 12.33 4.40 -23.90
C ARG A 372 11.09 3.82 -24.60
N GLY A 373 10.21 3.13 -23.85
CA GLY A 373 9.07 2.38 -24.36
C GLY A 373 9.38 0.97 -24.87
N TRP A 374 10.48 0.36 -24.41
CA TRP A 374 10.94 -0.98 -24.80
C TRP A 374 11.27 -1.87 -23.61
N ALA A 375 11.19 -3.18 -23.84
CA ALA A 375 11.87 -4.17 -23.01
C ALA A 375 13.20 -4.57 -23.66
N ILE A 376 14.23 -4.76 -22.84
CA ILE A 376 15.58 -5.14 -23.24
C ILE A 376 16.08 -6.30 -22.39
N ILE A 377 17.02 -7.07 -22.92
CA ILE A 377 17.83 -8.03 -22.18
C ILE A 377 19.24 -7.48 -22.04
N VAL A 378 19.83 -7.63 -20.86
CA VAL A 378 21.23 -7.31 -20.59
C VAL A 378 22.05 -8.61 -20.56
N GLY A 379 23.04 -8.69 -21.45
CA GLY A 379 23.98 -9.81 -21.51
C GLY A 379 25.02 -9.77 -20.39
N PRO A 380 25.70 -10.89 -20.10
CA PRO A 380 26.73 -10.95 -19.06
C PRO A 380 27.92 -9.99 -19.27
N ASP A 381 28.14 -9.54 -20.50
CA ASP A 381 29.17 -8.57 -20.89
C ASP A 381 28.68 -7.11 -20.87
N GLY A 382 27.44 -6.88 -20.42
CA GLY A 382 26.80 -5.57 -20.40
C GLY A 382 26.15 -5.15 -21.73
N SER A 383 26.22 -5.99 -22.77
CA SER A 383 25.54 -5.70 -24.04
C SER A 383 24.02 -5.72 -23.89
N ILE A 384 23.32 -4.80 -24.58
CA ILE A 384 21.86 -4.76 -24.57
C ILE A 384 21.27 -5.37 -25.85
N THR A 385 20.26 -6.22 -25.68
CA THR A 385 19.44 -6.75 -26.78
C THR A 385 18.02 -6.22 -26.66
N PRO A 386 17.56 -5.33 -27.57
CA PRO A 386 16.16 -4.90 -27.58
C PRO A 386 15.26 -6.07 -27.97
N VAL A 387 14.16 -6.25 -27.23
CA VAL A 387 13.26 -7.40 -27.42
C VAL A 387 11.94 -6.98 -28.05
N CYS A 388 11.19 -6.09 -27.40
CA CYS A 388 9.87 -5.68 -27.86
C CYS A 388 9.59 -4.22 -27.49
N GLY A 389 8.74 -3.57 -28.29
CA GLY A 389 8.39 -2.16 -28.14
C GLY A 389 6.91 -1.94 -27.86
N GLY A 390 6.56 -0.70 -27.57
CA GLY A 390 5.16 -0.29 -27.36
C GLY A 390 4.67 -0.39 -25.93
N LEU A 391 5.61 -0.37 -24.99
CA LEU A 391 5.39 -0.19 -23.57
C LEU A 391 5.17 1.30 -23.29
N ARG A 392 4.33 1.64 -22.31
CA ARG A 392 4.09 3.03 -21.89
C ARG A 392 4.77 3.34 -20.56
N SER A 393 4.20 2.81 -19.48
CA SER A 393 4.71 2.93 -18.12
C SER A 393 4.74 1.56 -17.44
N PRO A 394 5.77 0.75 -17.74
CA PRO A 394 5.77 -0.66 -17.41
C PRO A 394 6.32 -0.96 -16.00
N ASN A 395 5.60 -0.56 -14.94
CA ASN A 395 6.13 -0.56 -13.56
C ASN A 395 6.48 -1.96 -13.01
N GLY A 396 5.77 -3.01 -13.43
CA GLY A 396 6.06 -4.39 -13.04
C GLY A 396 6.68 -5.20 -14.16
N ILE A 397 7.60 -6.08 -13.79
CA ILE A 397 8.20 -7.10 -14.64
C ILE A 397 8.24 -8.39 -13.83
N GLY A 398 7.97 -9.53 -14.45
CA GLY A 398 7.93 -10.80 -13.73
C GLY A 398 7.86 -11.99 -14.65
N VAL A 399 8.10 -13.16 -14.08
CA VAL A 399 8.15 -14.44 -14.76
C VAL A 399 6.97 -15.32 -14.35
N ASN A 400 6.45 -16.15 -15.25
CA ASN A 400 5.48 -17.18 -14.89
C ASN A 400 6.16 -18.51 -14.54
N ALA A 401 5.39 -19.51 -14.10
CA ALA A 401 5.91 -20.84 -13.77
C ALA A 401 6.59 -21.60 -14.94
N ALA A 402 6.38 -21.16 -16.18
CA ALA A 402 7.04 -21.73 -17.36
C ALA A 402 8.38 -21.04 -17.68
N GLY A 403 8.72 -19.94 -17.01
CA GLY A 403 9.91 -19.14 -17.32
C GLY A 403 9.67 -18.03 -18.34
N ASP A 404 8.43 -17.82 -18.78
CA ASP A 404 8.06 -16.81 -19.77
C ASP A 404 7.87 -15.43 -19.11
N MET A 405 8.28 -14.36 -19.80
CA MET A 405 8.36 -13.00 -19.23
C MET A 405 7.14 -12.14 -19.51
N PHE A 406 6.72 -11.39 -18.49
CA PHE A 406 5.57 -10.50 -18.52
C PHE A 406 5.92 -9.12 -17.97
N PHE A 407 5.12 -8.13 -18.35
CA PHE A 407 5.14 -6.81 -17.73
C PHE A 407 3.73 -6.32 -17.45
N THR A 408 3.57 -5.51 -16.40
CA THR A 408 2.38 -4.70 -16.19
C THR A 408 2.58 -3.33 -16.81
N ASP A 409 1.54 -2.77 -17.43
CA ASP A 409 1.55 -1.41 -17.99
C ASP A 409 0.46 -0.57 -17.32
N ASN A 410 0.75 0.70 -17.01
CA ASN A 410 -0.26 1.58 -16.44
C ASN A 410 -1.11 2.28 -17.50
N GLN A 411 -2.37 2.54 -17.14
CA GLN A 411 -3.32 3.27 -17.97
C GLN A 411 -2.76 4.63 -18.43
N GLY A 412 -3.05 4.99 -19.68
CA GLY A 412 -2.89 6.33 -20.21
C GLY A 412 -3.12 6.37 -21.71
N ASP A 413 -2.38 7.21 -22.42
CA ASP A 413 -2.44 7.27 -23.88
C ASP A 413 -2.10 5.92 -24.50
N TYR A 414 -2.92 5.44 -25.43
CA TYR A 414 -2.83 4.14 -26.09
C TYR A 414 -2.88 2.91 -25.16
N VAL A 415 -3.15 3.09 -23.87
CA VAL A 415 -3.30 2.03 -22.87
C VAL A 415 -4.61 2.28 -22.12
N GLY A 416 -5.69 1.66 -22.60
CA GLY A 416 -7.06 1.95 -22.14
C GLY A 416 -7.30 1.68 -20.65
N THR A 417 -6.70 0.61 -20.13
CA THR A 417 -6.62 0.30 -18.70
C THR A 417 -5.31 -0.44 -18.40
N CYS A 418 -4.98 -0.65 -17.12
CA CYS A 418 -3.82 -1.44 -16.75
C CYS A 418 -3.86 -2.84 -17.39
N LYS A 419 -2.71 -3.39 -17.77
CA LYS A 419 -2.63 -4.70 -18.44
C LYS A 419 -1.42 -5.51 -18.00
N LEU A 420 -1.50 -6.84 -18.11
CA LEU A 420 -0.38 -7.78 -18.05
C LEU A 420 -0.16 -8.37 -19.45
N SER A 421 1.06 -8.24 -20.00
CA SER A 421 1.36 -8.71 -21.36
C SER A 421 2.59 -9.62 -21.39
N HIS A 422 2.49 -10.73 -22.13
CA HIS A 422 3.61 -11.63 -22.44
C HIS A 422 4.57 -10.97 -23.44
N MET A 423 5.86 -10.90 -23.13
CA MET A 423 6.89 -10.26 -23.97
C MET A 423 7.64 -11.27 -24.83
N GLU A 424 7.58 -11.11 -26.16
CA GLU A 424 8.38 -11.90 -27.11
C GLU A 424 9.13 -11.01 -28.10
N PRO A 425 10.27 -11.48 -28.67
CA PRO A 425 11.03 -10.71 -29.65
C PRO A 425 10.17 -10.23 -30.84
N GLY A 426 10.22 -8.93 -31.12
CA GLY A 426 9.49 -8.30 -32.22
C GLY A 426 8.06 -7.88 -31.90
N ASP A 427 7.56 -8.16 -30.69
CA ASP A 427 6.21 -7.76 -30.29
C ASP A 427 6.03 -6.24 -30.23
N PHE A 428 4.82 -5.82 -30.58
CA PHE A 428 4.31 -4.47 -30.35
C PHE A 428 3.18 -4.49 -29.33
N HIS A 429 3.32 -3.75 -28.23
CA HIS A 429 2.33 -3.75 -27.13
C HIS A 429 1.36 -2.55 -27.13
N GLY A 430 1.32 -1.78 -28.22
CA GLY A 430 0.24 -0.83 -28.51
C GLY A 430 0.63 0.64 -28.46
N HIS A 431 1.63 1.03 -27.67
CA HIS A 431 2.00 2.44 -27.55
C HIS A 431 2.97 2.89 -28.66
N PRO A 432 2.63 3.85 -29.54
CA PRO A 432 3.47 4.20 -30.70
C PRO A 432 4.75 4.98 -30.36
N GLY A 433 4.85 5.54 -29.14
CA GLY A 433 5.91 6.44 -28.71
C GLY A 433 7.35 5.90 -28.80
N GLY A 434 7.54 4.58 -28.85
CA GLY A 434 8.85 3.92 -29.02
C GLY A 434 9.12 3.37 -30.42
N ASN A 435 8.18 3.51 -31.37
CA ASN A 435 8.23 2.81 -32.65
C ASN A 435 9.40 3.21 -33.55
N ASN A 436 9.94 4.41 -33.37
CA ASN A 436 11.09 4.92 -34.11
C ASN A 436 12.38 4.10 -33.91
N TRP A 437 12.43 3.23 -32.90
CA TRP A 437 13.62 2.41 -32.60
C TRP A 437 13.59 0.98 -33.16
N TYR A 438 12.47 0.52 -33.76
CA TYR A 438 12.41 -0.80 -34.40
C TYR A 438 13.49 -1.00 -35.48
N PRO A 439 13.75 -0.03 -36.38
CA PRO A 439 14.83 -0.17 -37.36
C PRO A 439 16.22 -0.30 -36.70
N LYS A 440 16.44 0.36 -35.56
CA LYS A 440 17.69 0.26 -34.80
C LYS A 440 17.83 -1.11 -34.12
N ALA A 441 16.71 -1.73 -33.72
CA ALA A 441 16.66 -3.09 -33.20
C ALA A 441 16.78 -4.17 -34.30
N GLY A 442 16.81 -3.78 -35.59
CA GLY A 442 16.79 -4.74 -36.71
C GLY A 442 15.44 -5.43 -36.89
N MET A 443 14.35 -4.83 -36.39
CA MET A 443 12.99 -5.39 -36.42
C MET A 443 12.09 -4.61 -37.38
N GLU A 444 11.05 -5.27 -37.90
CA GLU A 444 10.05 -4.62 -38.74
C GLU A 444 9.20 -3.66 -37.90
N MET A 445 8.92 -2.46 -38.43
CA MET A 445 8.06 -1.52 -37.72
C MET A 445 6.62 -2.03 -37.67
N PRO A 446 5.87 -1.76 -36.58
CA PRO A 446 4.45 -2.06 -36.51
C PRO A 446 3.69 -1.40 -37.66
N SER A 447 2.77 -2.13 -38.31
CA SER A 447 2.00 -1.64 -39.46
C SER A 447 0.94 -0.60 -39.08
N GLY A 448 0.73 -0.35 -37.79
CA GLY A 448 -0.22 0.62 -37.23
C GLY A 448 -0.59 0.31 -35.78
N PRO A 449 -1.35 1.18 -35.10
CA PRO A 449 -1.70 1.00 -33.69
C PRO A 449 -2.46 -0.30 -33.43
N THR A 450 -3.27 -0.77 -34.39
CA THR A 450 -4.09 -2.00 -34.26
C THR A 450 -3.31 -3.30 -34.49
N SER A 451 -2.03 -3.24 -34.84
CA SER A 451 -1.18 -4.42 -35.05
C SER A 451 -0.61 -5.00 -33.75
N PHE A 452 -0.97 -4.43 -32.60
CA PHE A 452 -0.42 -4.82 -31.30
C PHE A 452 -0.85 -6.23 -30.86
N LYS A 453 0.02 -6.89 -30.10
CA LYS A 453 -0.28 -8.15 -29.41
C LYS A 453 -1.23 -7.86 -28.25
N PRO A 454 -2.44 -8.45 -28.21
CA PRO A 454 -3.35 -8.30 -27.08
C PRO A 454 -2.69 -8.73 -25.77
N PRO A 455 -3.00 -8.09 -24.63
CA PRO A 455 -2.48 -8.54 -23.35
C PRO A 455 -3.09 -9.88 -22.94
N ALA A 456 -2.40 -10.55 -22.02
CA ALA A 456 -2.93 -11.75 -21.37
C ALA A 456 -4.04 -11.39 -20.38
N ILE A 457 -3.92 -10.23 -19.71
CA ILE A 457 -4.90 -9.69 -18.75
C ILE A 457 -5.09 -8.20 -18.99
N TRP A 458 -6.34 -7.75 -19.03
CA TRP A 458 -6.73 -6.39 -18.71
C TRP A 458 -7.19 -6.35 -17.26
N PHE A 459 -6.72 -5.36 -16.50
CA PHE A 459 -7.22 -5.05 -15.16
C PHE A 459 -8.24 -3.92 -15.29
N PRO A 460 -9.55 -4.17 -15.12
CA PRO A 460 -10.56 -3.13 -15.34
C PRO A 460 -10.42 -1.95 -14.37
N TYR A 461 -10.35 -0.74 -14.91
CA TYR A 461 -10.02 0.47 -14.14
C TYR A 461 -11.03 0.70 -13.00
N GLY A 462 -10.54 0.79 -11.77
CA GLY A 462 -11.36 1.03 -10.59
C GLY A 462 -12.08 -0.21 -10.04
N ARG A 463 -12.25 -1.27 -10.85
CA ARG A 463 -12.71 -2.59 -10.37
C ARG A 463 -11.55 -3.48 -9.94
N MET A 464 -10.43 -3.41 -10.67
CA MET A 464 -9.19 -4.16 -10.45
C MET A 464 -8.00 -3.20 -10.49
N GLY A 465 -7.77 -2.53 -9.37
CA GLY A 465 -6.70 -1.53 -9.25
C GLY A 465 -6.86 -0.35 -10.22
N GLN A 466 -5.84 0.52 -10.25
CA GLN A 466 -5.76 1.65 -11.20
C GLN A 466 -4.33 1.89 -11.73
N SER A 467 -3.32 1.40 -11.02
CA SER A 467 -1.90 1.59 -11.29
C SER A 467 -1.12 0.34 -10.91
N ALA A 468 -1.29 -0.73 -11.72
CA ALA A 468 -0.63 -2.01 -11.53
C ALA A 468 0.90 -1.86 -11.40
N SER A 469 1.49 -2.56 -10.44
CA SER A 469 2.92 -2.54 -10.15
C SER A 469 3.51 -3.94 -10.34
N ASP A 470 4.34 -4.40 -9.40
CA ASP A 470 5.15 -5.62 -9.51
C ASP A 470 4.36 -6.88 -9.83
N ILE A 471 5.07 -7.90 -10.31
CA ILE A 471 4.52 -9.23 -10.59
C ILE A 471 5.36 -10.24 -9.82
N GLU A 472 4.74 -10.98 -8.91
CA GLU A 472 5.41 -12.02 -8.14
C GLU A 472 4.76 -13.38 -8.35
N LEU A 473 5.56 -14.40 -8.67
CA LEU A 473 5.09 -15.77 -8.87
C LEU A 473 5.04 -16.55 -7.55
N ASP A 474 3.91 -17.18 -7.25
CA ASP A 474 3.81 -18.08 -6.09
C ASP A 474 4.54 -19.40 -6.31
N VAL A 475 5.79 -19.44 -5.84
CA VAL A 475 6.63 -20.63 -5.76
C VAL A 475 6.66 -21.24 -4.36
N THR A 476 5.72 -20.86 -3.47
CA THR A 476 5.74 -21.27 -2.07
C THR A 476 5.21 -22.69 -1.84
N GLU A 477 4.77 -23.38 -2.89
CA GLU A 477 4.26 -24.77 -2.84
C GLU A 477 3.13 -24.96 -1.80
N GLY A 478 2.24 -23.97 -1.71
CA GLY A 478 1.07 -24.00 -0.84
C GLY A 478 1.28 -23.37 0.54
N ARG A 479 2.51 -22.93 0.88
CA ARG A 479 2.77 -22.21 2.14
C ARG A 479 2.07 -20.85 2.20
N PHE A 480 1.83 -20.21 1.05
CA PHE A 480 1.06 -18.97 0.93
C PHE A 480 -0.44 -19.20 0.63
N GLY A 481 -0.95 -20.40 0.87
CA GLY A 481 -2.34 -20.76 0.60
C GLY A 481 -2.52 -21.43 -0.76
N PRO A 482 -3.75 -21.46 -1.30
CA PRO A 482 -4.14 -22.40 -2.34
C PRO A 482 -3.77 -21.97 -3.79
N PHE A 483 -2.93 -20.95 -3.97
CA PHE A 483 -2.75 -20.27 -5.27
C PHE A 483 -1.39 -20.52 -5.92
N SER A 484 -0.77 -21.67 -5.65
CA SER A 484 0.55 -22.00 -6.19
C SER A 484 0.62 -21.90 -7.72
N ASN A 485 1.73 -21.39 -8.22
CA ASN A 485 2.01 -21.08 -9.62
C ASN A 485 1.12 -19.98 -10.24
N GLN A 486 0.35 -19.25 -9.43
CA GLN A 486 -0.33 -18.04 -9.88
C GLN A 486 0.54 -16.80 -9.65
N LEU A 487 0.18 -15.70 -10.31
CA LEU A 487 0.87 -14.43 -10.16
C LEU A 487 0.12 -13.54 -9.18
N PHE A 488 0.85 -12.82 -8.36
CA PHE A 488 0.38 -11.72 -7.52
C PHE A 488 0.85 -10.41 -8.13
N VAL A 489 -0.07 -9.45 -8.25
CA VAL A 489 0.19 -8.17 -8.90
C VAL A 489 -0.17 -7.04 -7.95
N GLY A 490 0.78 -6.17 -7.65
CA GLY A 490 0.55 -5.02 -6.80
C GLY A 490 -0.28 -3.93 -7.48
N ASP A 491 -0.93 -3.07 -6.70
CA ASP A 491 -1.55 -1.84 -7.17
C ASP A 491 -1.16 -0.63 -6.31
N GLN A 492 -0.62 0.40 -6.96
CA GLN A 492 -0.15 1.58 -6.25
C GLN A 492 -1.32 2.48 -5.80
N THR A 493 -2.39 2.60 -6.58
CA THR A 493 -3.47 3.55 -6.24
C THR A 493 -4.36 3.01 -5.13
N ASN A 494 -4.92 1.82 -5.30
CA ASN A 494 -5.84 1.25 -4.32
C ASN A 494 -5.13 0.64 -3.11
N ALA A 495 -3.79 0.54 -3.16
CA ALA A 495 -2.99 -0.10 -2.11
C ALA A 495 -3.48 -1.53 -1.86
N THR A 496 -3.48 -2.34 -2.92
CA THR A 496 -3.93 -3.73 -2.91
C THR A 496 -2.90 -4.65 -3.56
N VAL A 497 -3.03 -5.94 -3.29
CA VAL A 497 -2.44 -7.02 -4.11
C VAL A 497 -3.60 -7.75 -4.78
N MET A 498 -3.47 -7.98 -6.07
CA MET A 498 -4.42 -8.70 -6.92
C MET A 498 -3.83 -10.05 -7.32
N ARG A 499 -4.67 -11.00 -7.70
CA ARG A 499 -4.24 -12.32 -8.18
C ARG A 499 -4.51 -12.48 -9.67
N VAL A 500 -3.64 -13.22 -10.35
CA VAL A 500 -3.77 -13.55 -11.78
C VAL A 500 -3.53 -15.04 -11.99
N PHE A 501 -4.51 -15.68 -12.65
CA PHE A 501 -4.35 -17.00 -13.23
C PHE A 501 -4.13 -16.86 -14.75
N LEU A 502 -3.08 -17.50 -15.25
CA LEU A 502 -2.79 -17.59 -16.69
C LEU A 502 -3.03 -19.01 -17.20
N GLU A 503 -3.59 -19.11 -18.40
CA GLU A 503 -3.59 -20.32 -19.21
C GLU A 503 -2.94 -20.05 -20.58
N LYS A 504 -2.39 -21.09 -21.17
CA LYS A 504 -1.80 -21.06 -22.51
C LYS A 504 -2.72 -21.85 -23.44
N VAL A 505 -3.34 -21.17 -24.41
CA VAL A 505 -4.42 -21.75 -25.22
C VAL A 505 -4.06 -21.83 -26.70
N GLU A 506 -4.67 -22.80 -27.38
CA GLU A 506 -4.68 -22.90 -28.82
C GLU A 506 -6.09 -22.66 -29.38
N GLY A 507 -6.20 -21.83 -30.43
CA GLY A 507 -7.49 -21.57 -31.05
C GLY A 507 -7.52 -20.37 -31.97
N VAL A 508 -8.68 -19.70 -32.09
CA VAL A 508 -8.90 -18.66 -33.11
C VAL A 508 -9.07 -17.29 -32.47
N ASP A 509 -8.29 -16.30 -32.94
CA ASP A 509 -8.37 -14.90 -32.50
C ASP A 509 -9.48 -14.11 -33.21
N ALA A 510 -9.69 -12.85 -32.79
CA ALA A 510 -10.72 -11.97 -33.36
C ALA A 510 -10.55 -11.68 -34.87
N ALA A 511 -9.36 -11.89 -35.44
CA ALA A 511 -9.08 -11.75 -36.86
C ALA A 511 -9.25 -13.06 -37.64
N GLY A 512 -9.69 -14.15 -36.98
CA GLY A 512 -9.84 -15.46 -37.58
C GLY A 512 -8.51 -16.21 -37.75
N ARG A 513 -7.42 -15.76 -37.09
CA ARG A 513 -6.12 -16.41 -37.18
C ARG A 513 -6.00 -17.48 -36.11
N TYR A 514 -5.46 -18.63 -36.48
CA TYR A 514 -5.08 -19.66 -35.52
C TYR A 514 -3.88 -19.17 -34.69
N ARG A 515 -3.97 -19.36 -33.38
CA ARG A 515 -2.92 -19.09 -32.41
C ARG A 515 -2.57 -20.38 -31.72
N ASP A 516 -1.28 -20.68 -31.72
CA ASP A 516 -0.70 -21.81 -31.00
C ASP A 516 0.03 -21.22 -29.78
N GLY A 517 -0.38 -21.64 -28.58
CA GLY A 517 0.26 -21.24 -27.33
C GLY A 517 0.08 -19.77 -26.92
N PHE A 518 -1.11 -19.19 -27.06
CA PHE A 518 -1.38 -17.80 -26.64
C PHE A 518 -1.71 -17.72 -25.14
N TYR A 519 -1.03 -16.82 -24.41
CA TYR A 519 -1.36 -16.56 -23.00
C TYR A 519 -2.58 -15.65 -22.86
N GLN A 520 -3.54 -16.10 -22.06
CA GLN A 520 -4.68 -15.32 -21.60
C GLN A 520 -5.13 -15.82 -20.23
N GLY A 521 -6.10 -15.17 -19.58
CA GLY A 521 -6.56 -15.66 -18.28
C GLY A 521 -7.45 -14.69 -17.53
N ALA A 522 -7.50 -14.84 -16.21
CA ALA A 522 -8.34 -14.02 -15.33
C ALA A 522 -7.55 -13.36 -14.21
N CYS A 523 -7.98 -12.16 -13.84
CA CYS A 523 -7.57 -11.52 -12.58
C CYS A 523 -8.71 -11.49 -11.56
N PHE A 524 -8.32 -11.44 -10.29
CA PHE A 524 -9.20 -11.55 -9.14
C PHE A 524 -8.74 -10.58 -8.04
N PRO A 525 -9.66 -9.95 -7.29
CA PRO A 525 -9.31 -9.34 -6.02
C PRO A 525 -8.62 -10.37 -5.11
N PHE A 526 -7.77 -9.91 -4.19
CA PHE A 526 -7.07 -10.81 -3.27
C PHE A 526 -6.86 -10.23 -1.88
N LEU A 527 -6.19 -9.07 -1.77
CA LEU A 527 -5.95 -8.47 -0.46
C LEU A 527 -5.89 -6.95 -0.53
N GLU A 528 -6.64 -6.29 0.35
CA GLU A 528 -6.63 -4.84 0.54
C GLU A 528 -6.15 -4.40 1.93
N GLY A 529 -6.07 -3.09 2.16
CA GLY A 529 -5.71 -2.54 3.47
C GLY A 529 -4.21 -2.34 3.70
N PHE A 530 -3.40 -2.28 2.63
CA PHE A 530 -2.00 -1.90 2.75
C PHE A 530 -1.85 -0.43 3.14
N ASP A 531 -0.82 -0.13 3.92
CA ASP A 531 -0.61 1.20 4.49
C ASP A 531 -0.28 2.25 3.43
N SER A 532 0.25 1.85 2.28
CA SER A 532 0.62 2.73 1.17
C SER A 532 0.56 1.97 -0.14
N GLY A 533 0.69 2.67 -1.28
CA GLY A 533 0.60 2.06 -2.61
C GLY A 533 1.61 0.93 -2.80
N VAL A 534 1.13 -0.27 -3.15
CA VAL A 534 1.97 -1.45 -3.33
C VAL A 534 2.82 -1.29 -4.57
N ASN A 535 4.14 -1.39 -4.44
CA ASN A 535 5.09 -1.17 -5.52
C ASN A 535 5.98 -2.37 -5.81
N ARG A 536 6.43 -3.10 -4.79
CA ARG A 536 7.33 -4.26 -4.95
C ARG A 536 6.90 -5.44 -4.10
N LEU A 537 7.13 -6.64 -4.62
CA LEU A 537 6.72 -7.91 -4.02
C LEU A 537 7.90 -8.88 -4.04
N ALA A 538 8.02 -9.72 -3.01
CA ALA A 538 8.98 -10.84 -3.02
C ALA A 538 8.54 -11.91 -2.02
N PHE A 539 8.49 -13.18 -2.43
CA PHE A 539 8.27 -14.28 -1.51
C PHE A 539 9.50 -14.52 -0.61
N ALA A 540 9.24 -14.64 0.68
CA ALA A 540 10.24 -14.97 1.69
C ALA A 540 10.39 -16.48 1.90
N PRO A 541 11.51 -16.95 2.47
CA PRO A 541 11.76 -18.37 2.71
C PRO A 541 10.74 -19.04 3.64
N ASP A 542 10.11 -18.29 4.54
CA ASP A 542 9.04 -18.78 5.43
C ASP A 542 7.69 -18.98 4.70
N GLY A 543 7.61 -18.63 3.42
CA GLY A 543 6.41 -18.70 2.59
C GLY A 543 5.50 -17.47 2.72
N SER A 544 5.92 -16.43 3.45
CA SER A 544 5.22 -15.13 3.49
C SER A 544 5.59 -14.26 2.29
N LEU A 545 4.77 -13.24 1.99
CA LEU A 545 5.04 -12.27 0.93
C LEU A 545 5.50 -10.95 1.54
N ILE A 546 6.70 -10.48 1.19
CA ILE A 546 7.16 -9.13 1.55
C ILE A 546 6.60 -8.15 0.53
N VAL A 547 6.07 -7.03 1.04
CA VAL A 547 5.40 -6.00 0.26
C VAL A 547 6.05 -4.64 0.55
N GLY A 548 6.59 -4.02 -0.47
CA GLY A 548 7.17 -2.68 -0.42
C GLY A 548 6.21 -1.65 -0.99
N CYS A 549 6.01 -0.56 -0.26
CA CYS A 549 5.02 0.45 -0.58
C CYS A 549 5.60 1.85 -0.76
N THR A 550 4.98 2.64 -1.64
CA THR A 550 5.27 4.06 -1.84
C THR A 550 4.10 4.81 -2.48
N ASN A 551 3.86 6.05 -2.05
CA ASN A 551 2.98 7.01 -2.72
C ASN A 551 3.74 8.02 -3.60
N ARG A 552 5.06 7.83 -3.77
CA ARG A 552 5.87 8.69 -4.63
C ARG A 552 5.56 8.35 -6.09
N GLY A 553 5.56 9.37 -6.95
CA GLY A 553 5.29 9.21 -8.39
C GLY A 553 3.80 9.10 -8.72
N TRP A 554 3.02 8.41 -7.89
CA TRP A 554 1.57 8.31 -8.02
C TRP A 554 0.89 8.15 -6.65
N GLY A 555 -0.24 8.83 -6.44
CA GLY A 555 -0.95 8.82 -5.16
C GLY A 555 -1.59 7.45 -4.84
N SER A 556 -1.75 7.17 -3.55
CA SER A 556 -2.37 5.94 -3.04
C SER A 556 -3.48 6.25 -2.03
N LEU A 557 -4.45 5.34 -1.90
CA LEU A 557 -5.48 5.35 -0.86
C LEU A 557 -4.97 4.93 0.52
N GLY A 558 -3.78 4.30 0.58
CA GLY A 558 -3.12 3.98 1.84
C GLY A 558 -2.82 5.21 2.69
N ILE A 559 -2.89 5.05 4.01
CA ILE A 559 -2.81 6.12 5.02
C ILE A 559 -1.38 6.62 5.29
N ARG A 560 -0.36 5.91 4.83
CA ARG A 560 1.07 6.25 4.97
C ARG A 560 1.68 6.59 3.59
N PRO A 561 2.74 7.42 3.57
CA PRO A 561 3.42 7.74 2.33
C PRO A 561 4.31 6.63 1.77
N TRP A 562 4.65 5.64 2.59
CA TRP A 562 5.49 4.51 2.23
C TRP A 562 5.34 3.42 3.30
N GLY A 563 5.95 2.25 3.09
CA GLY A 563 5.97 1.19 4.10
C GLY A 563 6.68 -0.07 3.62
N VAL A 564 7.01 -0.94 4.57
CA VAL A 564 7.31 -2.35 4.31
C VAL A 564 6.35 -3.19 5.15
N GLN A 565 5.65 -4.11 4.52
CA GLN A 565 4.70 -5.00 5.18
C GLN A 565 4.98 -6.45 4.75
N ARG A 566 4.52 -7.40 5.56
CA ARG A 566 4.64 -8.84 5.31
C ARG A 566 3.26 -9.46 5.38
N VAL A 567 2.86 -10.18 4.34
CA VAL A 567 1.59 -10.91 4.29
C VAL A 567 1.84 -12.35 4.69
N VAL A 568 1.10 -12.84 5.69
CA VAL A 568 1.24 -14.20 6.21
C VAL A 568 -0.08 -14.94 6.09
N HIS A 569 -0.08 -16.09 5.40
CA HIS A 569 -1.23 -16.99 5.40
C HIS A 569 -1.42 -17.58 6.80
N THR A 570 -2.65 -17.56 7.31
CA THR A 570 -2.99 -18.01 8.66
C THR A 570 -3.08 -19.53 8.80
N GLY A 571 -3.00 -20.26 7.67
CA GLY A 571 -3.34 -21.68 7.58
C GLY A 571 -4.84 -21.96 7.36
N VAL A 572 -5.68 -20.92 7.34
CA VAL A 572 -7.11 -21.04 7.03
C VAL A 572 -7.32 -20.73 5.54
N THR A 573 -7.71 -21.73 4.76
CA THR A 573 -8.07 -21.55 3.34
C THR A 573 -9.34 -20.70 3.21
N PRO A 574 -9.35 -19.67 2.35
CA PRO A 574 -10.58 -18.96 1.98
C PRO A 574 -11.36 -19.72 0.92
N PHE A 575 -12.70 -19.60 0.91
CA PHE A 575 -13.53 -20.08 -0.19
C PHE A 575 -13.53 -19.05 -1.32
N GLU A 576 -12.89 -19.39 -2.44
CA GLU A 576 -12.54 -18.48 -3.54
C GLU A 576 -12.69 -19.16 -4.90
N ILE A 577 -12.80 -18.35 -5.97
CA ILE A 577 -12.59 -18.83 -7.34
C ILE A 577 -11.10 -19.05 -7.54
N GLU A 578 -10.64 -20.31 -7.50
CA GLU A 578 -9.24 -20.66 -7.68
C GLU A 578 -8.72 -20.26 -9.06
N ARG A 579 -9.46 -20.57 -10.12
CA ARG A 579 -9.10 -20.25 -11.51
C ARG A 579 -10.30 -20.28 -12.43
N VAL A 580 -10.18 -19.55 -13.54
CA VAL A 580 -11.15 -19.51 -14.63
C VAL A 580 -10.43 -19.92 -15.90
N GLU A 581 -10.95 -20.93 -16.58
CA GLU A 581 -10.43 -21.41 -17.86
C GLU A 581 -11.47 -21.20 -18.96
N ALA A 582 -11.06 -20.67 -20.12
CA ALA A 582 -11.94 -20.56 -21.28
C ALA A 582 -12.12 -21.90 -21.99
N ARG A 583 -13.25 -22.03 -22.67
CA ARG A 583 -13.61 -23.14 -23.56
C ARG A 583 -14.40 -22.58 -24.75
N PRO A 584 -14.62 -23.35 -25.83
CA PRO A 584 -15.32 -22.85 -27.01
C PRO A 584 -16.66 -22.15 -26.74
N ASP A 585 -17.43 -22.62 -25.74
CA ASP A 585 -18.79 -22.14 -25.46
C ASP A 585 -19.02 -21.66 -24.02
N GLY A 586 -17.97 -21.25 -23.29
CA GLY A 586 -18.12 -20.69 -21.95
C GLY A 586 -16.85 -20.80 -21.11
N PHE A 587 -17.01 -20.81 -19.79
CA PHE A 587 -15.92 -20.91 -18.82
C PHE A 587 -15.98 -22.16 -17.94
N VAL A 588 -14.84 -22.59 -17.43
CA VAL A 588 -14.73 -23.54 -16.33
C VAL A 588 -14.18 -22.78 -15.13
N LEU A 589 -14.93 -22.79 -14.03
CA LEU A 589 -14.51 -22.21 -12.76
C LEU A 589 -14.10 -23.34 -11.82
N ARG A 590 -12.95 -23.19 -11.16
CA ARG A 590 -12.48 -24.06 -10.06
C ARG A 590 -12.49 -23.26 -8.77
N PHE A 591 -12.65 -23.97 -7.65
CA PHE A 591 -12.79 -23.34 -6.34
C PHE A 591 -11.85 -23.98 -5.33
N THR A 592 -11.41 -23.18 -4.36
CA THR A 592 -10.51 -23.59 -3.27
C THR A 592 -11.20 -24.50 -2.25
N GLU A 593 -12.53 -24.45 -2.17
CA GLU A 593 -13.37 -25.35 -1.37
C GLU A 593 -14.54 -25.90 -2.21
N PRO A 594 -15.10 -27.07 -1.84
CA PRO A 594 -16.28 -27.62 -2.51
C PRO A 594 -17.49 -26.69 -2.46
N VAL A 595 -18.06 -26.39 -3.64
CA VAL A 595 -19.31 -25.62 -3.76
C VAL A 595 -20.52 -26.45 -3.35
N ASP A 596 -21.54 -25.79 -2.81
CA ASP A 596 -22.88 -26.37 -2.65
C ASP A 596 -23.52 -26.56 -4.04
N PRO A 597 -23.84 -27.81 -4.44
CA PRO A 597 -24.44 -28.07 -5.75
C PRO A 597 -25.76 -27.33 -5.99
N ALA A 598 -26.53 -27.02 -4.94
CA ALA A 598 -27.80 -26.33 -5.10
C ALA A 598 -27.59 -24.91 -5.62
N THR A 599 -26.80 -24.10 -4.93
CA THR A 599 -26.45 -22.74 -5.38
C THR A 599 -25.64 -22.78 -6.68
N ALA A 600 -24.66 -23.67 -6.79
CA ALA A 600 -23.78 -23.74 -7.95
C ALA A 600 -24.43 -24.24 -9.24
N SER A 601 -25.61 -24.88 -9.17
CA SER A 601 -26.37 -25.27 -10.37
C SER A 601 -27.39 -24.23 -10.81
N ASP A 602 -27.62 -23.21 -9.99
CA ASP A 602 -28.56 -22.13 -10.28
C ASP A 602 -27.89 -21.08 -11.19
N PRO A 603 -28.37 -20.86 -12.43
CA PRO A 603 -27.86 -19.81 -13.30
C PRO A 603 -27.93 -18.42 -12.68
N ASP A 604 -28.90 -18.15 -11.80
CA ASP A 604 -29.07 -16.85 -11.14
C ASP A 604 -28.02 -16.61 -10.04
N SER A 605 -27.14 -17.59 -9.76
CA SER A 605 -25.97 -17.39 -8.89
C SER A 605 -24.82 -16.64 -9.57
N TYR A 606 -24.94 -16.38 -10.87
CA TYR A 606 -23.88 -15.84 -11.70
C TYR A 606 -24.42 -14.71 -12.59
N ASP A 607 -23.65 -13.63 -12.65
CA ASP A 607 -23.80 -12.60 -13.67
C ASP A 607 -22.54 -12.59 -14.55
N VAL A 608 -22.75 -12.47 -15.86
CA VAL A 608 -21.66 -12.36 -16.82
C VAL A 608 -21.91 -11.18 -17.74
N GLU A 609 -20.98 -10.25 -17.76
CA GLU A 609 -20.94 -9.18 -18.75
C GLU A 609 -19.62 -9.21 -19.51
N ARG A 610 -19.62 -8.61 -20.70
CA ARG A 610 -18.39 -8.35 -21.44
C ARG A 610 -18.26 -6.89 -21.79
N PHE A 611 -17.04 -6.40 -21.92
CA PHE A 611 -16.70 -5.08 -22.42
C PHE A 611 -15.30 -5.07 -23.05
N THR A 612 -14.96 -3.98 -23.72
CA THR A 612 -13.61 -3.74 -24.26
C THR A 612 -13.23 -2.27 -24.07
N TYR A 613 -12.08 -1.86 -24.62
CA TYR A 613 -11.52 -0.53 -24.45
C TYR A 613 -11.17 0.13 -25.78
N HIS A 614 -11.17 1.46 -25.80
CA HIS A 614 -10.62 2.23 -26.90
C HIS A 614 -9.09 2.15 -26.93
N LEU A 615 -8.54 2.05 -28.13
CA LEU A 615 -7.13 2.27 -28.41
C LEU A 615 -6.97 3.64 -29.07
N TRP A 616 -6.57 4.64 -28.29
CA TRP A 616 -6.47 6.03 -28.75
C TRP A 616 -5.46 6.84 -27.93
N GLU A 617 -5.15 8.05 -28.36
CA GLU A 617 -4.20 8.95 -27.67
C GLU A 617 -4.74 9.63 -26.42
N ARG A 618 -6.05 9.48 -26.11
CA ARG A 618 -6.61 10.04 -24.89
C ARG A 618 -6.16 9.21 -23.69
N TYR A 619 -6.01 9.87 -22.55
CA TYR A 619 -5.60 9.20 -21.32
C TYR A 619 -6.67 8.20 -20.88
N GLY A 620 -6.33 6.91 -20.94
CA GLY A 620 -7.20 5.82 -20.54
C GLY A 620 -8.41 5.64 -21.46
N SER A 621 -9.27 4.70 -21.09
CA SER A 621 -10.53 4.43 -21.75
C SER A 621 -11.58 4.07 -20.70
N PRO A 622 -12.82 4.56 -20.81
CA PRO A 622 -13.93 3.89 -20.15
C PRO A 622 -14.09 2.47 -20.72
N GLU A 623 -14.80 1.62 -19.99
CA GLU A 623 -15.37 0.39 -20.55
C GLU A 623 -16.35 0.76 -21.67
N VAL A 624 -16.26 0.06 -22.80
CA VAL A 624 -17.13 0.28 -23.96
C VAL A 624 -17.64 -1.04 -24.52
N ASP A 625 -18.74 -0.94 -25.29
CA ASP A 625 -19.44 -2.09 -25.86
C ASP A 625 -19.86 -3.12 -24.79
N THR A 626 -20.27 -2.60 -23.61
CA THR A 626 -20.73 -3.41 -22.49
C THR A 626 -22.01 -4.16 -22.86
N THR A 627 -21.99 -5.48 -22.67
CA THR A 627 -23.11 -6.38 -22.99
C THR A 627 -23.25 -7.45 -21.91
N GLU A 628 -24.42 -7.56 -21.29
CA GLU A 628 -24.79 -8.71 -20.44
C GLU A 628 -24.92 -9.99 -21.29
N LEU A 629 -24.40 -11.10 -20.79
CA LEU A 629 -24.38 -12.39 -21.48
C LEU A 629 -25.30 -13.39 -20.78
N SER A 630 -26.12 -14.09 -21.55
CA SER A 630 -27.01 -15.11 -20.99
C SER A 630 -26.28 -16.43 -20.77
N ILE A 631 -26.45 -17.00 -19.57
CA ILE A 631 -26.00 -18.35 -19.21
C ILE A 631 -27.00 -19.38 -19.75
N ARG A 632 -26.51 -20.37 -20.51
CA ARG A 632 -27.35 -21.44 -21.09
C ARG A 632 -27.56 -22.61 -20.14
N ASP A 633 -26.50 -22.96 -19.43
CA ASP A 633 -26.37 -24.19 -18.67
C ASP A 633 -25.24 -24.03 -17.65
N VAL A 634 -25.46 -24.56 -16.45
CA VAL A 634 -24.45 -24.66 -15.41
C VAL A 634 -24.35 -26.11 -14.98
N LYS A 635 -23.16 -26.70 -15.15
CA LYS A 635 -22.91 -28.08 -14.73
C LYS A 635 -21.88 -28.11 -13.62
N VAL A 636 -22.30 -28.51 -12.44
CA VAL A 636 -21.42 -28.73 -11.28
C VAL A 636 -20.61 -30.00 -11.49
N PHE A 637 -19.31 -29.94 -11.24
CA PHE A 637 -18.43 -31.10 -11.29
C PHE A 637 -18.60 -32.00 -10.06
N PRO A 638 -18.30 -33.31 -10.19
CA PRO A 638 -18.34 -34.23 -9.05
C PRO A 638 -17.55 -33.70 -7.85
N GLY A 639 -18.14 -33.82 -6.66
CA GLY A 639 -17.51 -33.35 -5.43
C GLY A 639 -17.51 -31.83 -5.23
N GLY A 640 -18.16 -31.05 -6.10
CA GLY A 640 -18.23 -29.58 -5.96
C GLY A 640 -16.91 -28.86 -6.27
N THR A 641 -15.98 -29.50 -6.98
CA THR A 641 -14.64 -28.95 -7.27
C THR A 641 -14.61 -27.89 -8.37
N GLY A 642 -15.78 -27.45 -8.85
CA GLY A 642 -15.88 -26.54 -9.98
C GLY A 642 -17.21 -26.61 -10.72
N VAL A 643 -17.40 -25.65 -11.63
CA VAL A 643 -18.56 -25.59 -12.51
C VAL A 643 -18.14 -25.36 -13.96
N ARG A 644 -18.90 -25.95 -14.89
CA ARG A 644 -18.88 -25.59 -16.31
C ARG A 644 -20.02 -24.61 -16.55
N LEU A 645 -19.67 -23.37 -16.89
CA LEU A 645 -20.60 -22.29 -17.20
C LEU A 645 -20.69 -22.12 -18.72
N ARG A 646 -21.80 -22.48 -19.36
CA ARG A 646 -21.98 -22.26 -20.80
C ARG A 646 -22.57 -20.88 -21.06
N VAL A 647 -21.83 -20.02 -21.76
CA VAL A 647 -22.18 -18.60 -21.95
C VAL A 647 -22.45 -18.32 -23.42
N ARG A 648 -23.51 -17.56 -23.71
CA ARG A 648 -23.81 -17.09 -25.08
C ARG A 648 -22.89 -15.98 -25.51
N ASP A 649 -22.62 -15.96 -26.81
CA ASP A 649 -22.06 -14.81 -27.50
C ASP A 649 -20.73 -14.32 -26.91
N MET A 650 -19.89 -15.23 -26.40
CA MET A 650 -18.50 -14.88 -26.07
C MET A 650 -17.77 -14.34 -27.29
N LYS A 651 -16.84 -13.40 -27.09
CA LYS A 651 -16.14 -12.76 -28.19
C LYS A 651 -14.67 -12.49 -27.86
N PRO A 652 -13.72 -12.93 -28.70
CA PRO A 652 -12.32 -12.57 -28.52
C PRO A 652 -12.11 -11.06 -28.68
N GLY A 653 -11.15 -10.49 -27.93
CA GLY A 653 -10.89 -9.06 -27.79
C GLY A 653 -11.66 -8.36 -26.66
N TYR A 654 -12.32 -9.11 -25.78
CA TYR A 654 -13.17 -8.58 -24.70
C TYR A 654 -12.74 -9.15 -23.35
N VAL A 655 -12.89 -8.33 -22.32
CA VAL A 655 -12.93 -8.79 -20.94
C VAL A 655 -14.33 -9.32 -20.66
N HIS A 656 -14.42 -10.44 -19.95
CA HIS A 656 -15.65 -11.03 -19.46
C HIS A 656 -15.60 -10.95 -17.93
N ALA A 657 -16.39 -10.05 -17.35
CA ALA A 657 -16.56 -9.97 -15.91
C ALA A 657 -17.58 -11.03 -15.49
N ILE A 658 -17.17 -11.92 -14.59
CA ILE A 658 -17.96 -12.99 -14.02
C ILE A 658 -18.13 -12.67 -12.54
N GLU A 659 -19.35 -12.43 -12.12
CA GLU A 659 -19.71 -12.23 -10.72
C GLU A 659 -20.48 -13.45 -10.23
N ALA A 660 -19.98 -14.13 -9.19
CA ALA A 660 -20.55 -15.37 -8.68
C ALA A 660 -21.09 -15.22 -7.24
N ALA A 661 -21.68 -14.06 -6.92
CA ALA A 661 -22.10 -13.68 -5.57
C ALA A 661 -23.18 -14.61 -4.96
N GLY A 662 -23.93 -15.34 -5.79
CA GLY A 662 -24.92 -16.33 -5.33
C GLY A 662 -24.30 -17.63 -4.81
N LEU A 663 -23.03 -17.91 -5.12
CA LEU A 663 -22.38 -19.15 -4.73
C LEU A 663 -22.19 -19.29 -3.23
N ARG A 664 -22.37 -20.52 -2.74
CA ARG A 664 -22.02 -20.92 -1.38
C ARG A 664 -21.16 -22.19 -1.40
N ASN A 665 -20.29 -22.34 -0.42
CA ASN A 665 -19.65 -23.63 -0.14
C ASN A 665 -20.62 -24.57 0.61
N GLN A 666 -20.19 -25.80 0.89
CA GLN A 666 -20.99 -26.79 1.62
C GLN A 666 -21.38 -26.36 3.05
N ASP A 667 -20.65 -25.43 3.66
CA ASP A 667 -20.94 -24.88 4.99
C ASP A 667 -21.85 -23.63 4.92
N GLY A 668 -22.28 -23.23 3.72
CA GLY A 668 -23.12 -22.05 3.51
C GLY A 668 -22.37 -20.71 3.54
N LYS A 669 -21.03 -20.72 3.46
CA LYS A 669 -20.21 -19.50 3.35
C LYS A 669 -20.22 -18.95 1.92
N PRO A 670 -20.31 -17.62 1.73
CA PRO A 670 -20.12 -16.99 0.42
C PRO A 670 -18.64 -17.03 0.00
N LEU A 671 -18.40 -16.80 -1.30
CA LEU A 671 -17.05 -16.50 -1.79
C LEU A 671 -16.49 -15.28 -1.04
N LEU A 672 -15.21 -15.31 -0.71
CA LEU A 672 -14.51 -14.15 -0.15
C LEU A 672 -14.46 -13.02 -1.20
N HIS A 673 -14.10 -13.36 -2.45
CA HIS A 673 -14.21 -12.48 -3.61
C HIS A 673 -15.07 -13.13 -4.70
N PRO A 674 -16.30 -12.61 -4.97
CA PRO A 674 -17.17 -13.17 -5.99
C PRO A 674 -16.78 -12.80 -7.43
N GLU A 675 -15.87 -11.86 -7.64
CA GLU A 675 -15.52 -11.32 -8.96
C GLU A 675 -14.32 -12.01 -9.62
N ALA A 676 -14.43 -12.26 -10.92
CA ALA A 676 -13.34 -12.64 -11.80
C ALA A 676 -13.42 -11.90 -13.14
N TYR A 677 -12.30 -11.40 -13.64
CA TYR A 677 -12.24 -10.68 -14.91
C TYR A 677 -11.39 -11.44 -15.91
N TYR A 678 -12.04 -12.20 -16.80
CA TYR A 678 -11.37 -13.01 -17.79
C TYR A 678 -11.10 -12.22 -19.07
N THR A 679 -9.84 -12.09 -19.48
CA THR A 679 -9.46 -11.48 -20.76
C THR A 679 -9.44 -12.54 -21.86
N LEU A 680 -10.41 -12.50 -22.76
CA LEU A 680 -10.54 -13.47 -23.84
C LEU A 680 -9.97 -12.90 -25.14
N SER A 681 -8.84 -13.41 -25.60
CA SER A 681 -8.18 -12.98 -26.85
C SER A 681 -8.28 -14.04 -27.95
N VAL A 682 -8.30 -15.31 -27.55
CA VAL A 682 -8.38 -16.50 -28.40
C VAL A 682 -9.52 -17.37 -27.88
N ILE A 683 -10.42 -17.79 -28.78
CA ILE A 683 -11.43 -18.82 -28.45
C ILE A 683 -10.74 -20.17 -28.55
N PRO A 684 -10.63 -20.94 -27.43
CA PRO A 684 -9.98 -22.24 -27.46
C PRO A 684 -10.70 -23.21 -28.37
N THR A 685 -9.96 -24.17 -28.93
CA THR A 685 -10.53 -25.24 -29.77
C THR A 685 -10.87 -26.52 -29.00
N ASP A 686 -10.28 -26.71 -27.82
CA ASP A 686 -10.49 -27.89 -26.96
C ASP A 686 -11.74 -27.75 -26.06
N GLU A 687 -12.54 -28.82 -25.96
CA GLU A 687 -13.75 -28.90 -25.12
C GLU A 687 -13.49 -29.12 -23.62
#